data_AF-A0A4C1XVR0-F1
#
_entry.id   AF-A0A4C1XVR0-F1
#
_cell.length_a   1.000
_cell.length_b   1.000
_cell.length_c   1.000
_cell.angle_alpha   90.00
_cell.angle_beta   90.00
_cell.angle_gamma   90.00
#
_symmetry.space_group_name_H-M   'P 1'
#
loop_
_entity.id
_entity.type
_entity.pdbx_description
1 polymer ?
#
loop_
_entity_poly.entity_id
_entity_poly.type
_entity_poly.pdbx_seq_one_letter_code
_entity_poly.pdbx_strand_id
1 'polypeptide(L)'
;MIRRGLDNVILRCRELCQQFMVDMYAKIESERLRYLRYNQQKLRAEEYIHLRDAINNNADVAEIGNHVILPSSYVGSPRHMQEYIQDALTFVREYGRPCLFITFTCNPKWPEITSLLLPGQNAIHRHDITARVFRQKLKSLISFITKSHVFGPTRCWMYSVEWQKRGLPHAHILVWFIDKIRPEEIDSIISAEIPDPSTDQLLFDIVTTNMIHGPCGTLNSSSPCMADGKCTKNFPKDFTNDTVTNVDGYPIYRRRNPENGGQSFIKNIINTDIDIDNRWVVPYSPLLSKTYNAHINVEFCSSVKSIKYICKYVHKGSDMAVFRVENTNVNAPPVNKNDEITLYQIGRYISSNEAAWRIFGFPIHERDPAVVQLAIHLENDIRKVNGQQYPTYKDACLALGLLEDDNQWECMLAEAALNCTAIQIRLLFAIVLTTCFPARAQILWENHKDSMTDDILHQHRIRCHDLTITFSDEMYNEALIAIEDLCIVIANLPLSNFGMNSPNRTASDLMNTEMNRELQYSTVEMAAIVARNVPLMNEEQRTIYDRIMLAVSAGQGGFFFLDAPGGTGKTFVISLILAEIRSNNGIALAVASSGIAATLLDGGRTAHSVFKLPLNIQNNPDAVCNIKKQSSMATVLKRCKLIIWDECTMAHKHSLEALNRTLKDIKTVTNYLAELCWSFQVISDKHFQSFHVQHTLMRSTLA
;
A
#
# COMPACT_ATOMS: atom_id res chain seq x y z
N MET A 1 15.18 -22.85 -30.13
CA MET A 1 15.79 -22.53 -31.44
C MET A 1 16.98 -23.46 -31.60
N ILE A 2 16.82 -24.54 -32.37
CA ILE A 2 17.95 -25.43 -32.70
C ILE A 2 18.79 -24.66 -33.71
N ARG A 3 20.08 -24.44 -33.43
CA ARG A 3 20.99 -23.82 -34.39
C ARG A 3 21.00 -24.69 -35.65
N ARG A 4 20.79 -24.10 -36.83
CA ARG A 4 20.80 -24.85 -38.11
C ARG A 4 22.10 -25.68 -38.19
N GLY A 5 21.97 -26.98 -38.42
CA GLY A 5 23.09 -27.91 -38.55
C GLY A 5 23.59 -28.55 -37.25
N LEU A 6 23.02 -28.23 -36.08
CA LEU A 6 23.38 -28.88 -34.81
C LEU A 6 22.22 -29.74 -34.32
N ASP A 7 22.45 -31.05 -34.17
CA ASP A 7 21.46 -31.93 -33.55
C ASP A 7 21.49 -31.77 -32.04
N ASN A 8 20.32 -31.60 -31.42
CA ASN A 8 20.17 -31.58 -29.97
C ASN A 8 19.33 -32.77 -29.53
N VAL A 9 20.03 -33.85 -29.18
CA VAL A 9 19.42 -35.13 -28.79
C VAL A 9 18.50 -34.97 -27.58
N ILE A 10 18.84 -34.09 -26.62
CA ILE A 10 18.05 -33.88 -25.40
C ILE A 10 16.62 -33.45 -25.74
N LEU A 11 16.45 -32.54 -26.71
CA LEU A 11 15.12 -32.04 -27.12
C LEU A 11 14.25 -33.10 -27.83
N ARG A 12 14.82 -34.25 -28.19
CA ARG A 12 14.11 -35.37 -28.82
C ARG A 12 13.59 -36.39 -27.79
N CYS A 13 14.15 -36.38 -26.57
CA CYS A 13 13.91 -37.42 -25.56
C CYS A 13 12.67 -37.18 -24.67
N ARG A 14 11.71 -36.35 -25.09
CA ARG A 14 10.38 -36.17 -24.46
C ARG A 14 10.44 -35.98 -22.93
N GLU A 15 9.98 -36.94 -22.14
CA GLU A 15 9.95 -36.91 -20.67
C GLU A 15 11.37 -36.75 -20.08
N LEU A 16 12.41 -37.32 -20.71
CA LEU A 16 13.80 -37.12 -20.27
C LEU A 16 14.25 -35.67 -20.49
N CYS A 17 13.73 -34.97 -21.52
CA CYS A 17 13.98 -33.54 -21.68
C CYS A 17 13.35 -32.75 -20.53
N GLN A 18 12.14 -33.12 -20.10
CA GLN A 18 11.46 -32.48 -18.98
C GLN A 18 12.21 -32.69 -17.67
N GLN A 19 12.64 -33.93 -17.40
CA GLN A 19 13.46 -34.26 -16.24
C GLN A 19 14.77 -33.47 -16.26
N PHE A 20 15.47 -33.44 -17.41
CA PHE A 20 16.68 -32.65 -17.57
C PHE A 20 16.45 -31.16 -17.26
N MET A 21 15.36 -30.56 -17.75
CA MET A 21 15.03 -29.17 -17.46
C MET A 21 14.79 -28.92 -15.96
N VAL A 22 14.05 -29.81 -15.30
CA VAL A 22 13.80 -29.71 -13.85
C VAL A 22 15.09 -29.86 -13.07
N ASP A 23 15.92 -30.86 -13.38
CA ASP A 23 17.20 -31.11 -12.71
C ASP A 23 18.16 -29.93 -12.90
N MET A 24 18.25 -29.39 -14.12
CA MET A 24 19.09 -28.22 -14.39
C MET A 24 18.60 -26.98 -13.64
N TYR A 25 17.29 -26.74 -13.60
CA TYR A 25 16.76 -25.63 -12.83
C TYR A 25 16.99 -25.83 -11.33
N ALA A 26 16.77 -27.03 -10.79
CA ALA A 26 17.04 -27.35 -9.40
C ALA A 26 18.51 -27.11 -9.03
N LYS A 27 19.46 -27.43 -9.92
CA LYS A 27 20.88 -27.09 -9.75
C LYS A 27 21.13 -25.58 -9.75
N ILE A 28 20.61 -24.85 -10.74
CA ILE A 28 20.73 -23.38 -10.83
C ILE A 28 20.18 -22.72 -9.56
N GLU A 29 19.01 -23.17 -9.13
CA GLU A 29 18.34 -22.67 -7.94
C GLU A 29 19.13 -23.01 -6.67
N SER A 30 19.63 -24.25 -6.55
CA SER A 30 20.47 -24.69 -5.43
C SER A 30 21.76 -23.88 -5.34
N GLU A 31 22.44 -23.58 -6.45
CA GLU A 31 23.64 -22.74 -6.44
C GLU A 31 23.32 -21.28 -6.05
N ARG A 32 22.18 -20.74 -6.51
CA ARG A 32 21.72 -19.41 -6.09
C ARG A 32 21.43 -19.36 -4.58
N LEU A 33 20.69 -20.34 -4.06
CA LEU A 33 20.39 -20.46 -2.64
C LEU A 33 21.67 -20.67 -1.83
N ARG A 34 22.62 -21.48 -2.32
CA ARG A 34 23.93 -21.68 -1.70
C ARG A 34 24.73 -20.38 -1.63
N TYR A 35 24.73 -19.61 -2.72
CA TYR A 35 25.35 -18.29 -2.73
C TYR A 35 24.72 -17.38 -1.68
N LEU A 36 23.38 -17.30 -1.62
CA LEU A 36 22.68 -16.51 -0.61
C LEU A 36 23.04 -16.97 0.81
N ARG A 37 23.07 -18.29 1.06
CA ARG A 37 23.43 -18.87 2.36
C ARG A 37 24.83 -18.47 2.82
N TYR A 38 25.82 -18.50 1.93
CA TYR A 38 27.21 -18.18 2.29
C TYR A 38 27.57 -16.68 2.19
N ASN A 39 26.66 -15.82 1.69
CA ASN A 39 26.91 -14.40 1.52
C ASN A 39 25.92 -13.52 2.30
N GLN A 40 25.29 -14.03 3.36
CA GLN A 40 24.32 -13.29 4.20
C GLN A 40 24.84 -11.93 4.71
N GLN A 41 26.14 -11.85 5.06
CA GLN A 41 26.78 -10.60 5.49
C GLN A 41 26.81 -9.53 4.38
N LYS A 42 27.13 -9.93 3.14
CA LYS A 42 27.14 -9.01 1.98
C LYS A 42 25.73 -8.53 1.59
N LEU A 43 24.71 -9.33 1.94
CA LEU A 43 23.30 -9.02 1.70
C LEU A 43 22.71 -8.13 2.79
N ARG A 44 23.52 -7.70 3.77
CA ARG A 44 23.09 -6.93 4.96
C ARG A 44 21.93 -7.60 5.68
N ALA A 45 21.94 -8.93 5.78
CA ALA A 45 20.88 -9.67 6.44
C ALA A 45 20.69 -9.27 7.91
N GLU A 46 21.74 -8.72 8.51
CA GLU A 46 21.78 -8.11 9.84
C GLU A 46 21.01 -6.78 9.99
N GLU A 47 20.68 -6.10 8.89
CA GLU A 47 19.85 -4.89 8.88
C GLU A 47 18.35 -5.19 8.79
N TYR A 48 17.94 -6.44 8.57
CA TYR A 48 16.51 -6.79 8.59
C TYR A 48 15.96 -6.62 10.01
N ILE A 49 14.96 -5.75 10.15
CA ILE A 49 14.35 -5.30 11.42
C ILE A 49 14.02 -6.49 12.35
N HIS A 50 13.55 -7.61 11.81
CA HIS A 50 13.20 -8.81 12.57
C HIS A 50 14.40 -9.49 13.27
N LEU A 51 15.62 -9.36 12.74
CA LEU A 51 16.83 -9.91 13.37
C LEU A 51 17.22 -9.09 14.61
N ARG A 52 17.08 -7.76 14.54
CA ARG A 52 17.27 -6.89 15.71
C ARG A 52 16.21 -7.11 16.78
N ASP A 53 14.95 -7.33 16.38
CA ASP A 53 13.87 -7.61 17.34
C ASP A 53 14.06 -8.98 18.02
N ALA A 54 14.59 -9.99 17.32
CA ALA A 54 14.91 -11.28 17.92
C ALA A 54 16.10 -11.20 18.90
N ILE A 55 17.14 -10.44 18.54
CA ILE A 55 18.31 -10.20 19.40
C ILE A 55 17.92 -9.40 20.66
N ASN A 56 16.99 -8.45 20.54
CA ASN A 56 16.53 -7.62 21.66
C ASN A 56 15.58 -8.34 22.63
N ASN A 57 15.06 -9.52 22.27
CA ASN A 57 14.08 -10.27 23.08
C ASN A 57 14.69 -11.40 23.94
N ASN A 58 16.02 -11.42 24.16
CA ASN A 58 16.70 -12.41 25.03
C ASN A 58 16.39 -13.88 24.68
N ALA A 59 16.32 -14.24 23.39
CA ALA A 59 16.32 -15.64 23.00
C ALA A 59 17.68 -16.28 23.34
N ASP A 60 17.68 -17.50 23.89
CA ASP A 60 18.87 -18.21 24.33
C ASP A 60 19.87 -18.35 23.16
N VAL A 61 21.14 -18.02 23.37
CA VAL A 61 22.18 -17.98 22.31
C VAL A 61 22.37 -19.37 21.67
N ALA A 62 21.98 -20.44 22.38
CA ALA A 62 21.94 -21.80 21.86
C ALA A 62 20.74 -22.10 20.92
N GLU A 63 19.63 -21.34 21.02
CA GLU A 63 18.45 -21.43 20.13
C GLU A 63 18.58 -20.54 18.88
N ILE A 64 19.51 -19.59 18.88
CA ILE A 64 19.87 -18.75 17.73
C ILE A 64 20.74 -19.57 16.76
N GLY A 65 20.16 -20.58 16.12
CA GLY A 65 20.81 -21.22 14.97
C GLY A 65 21.15 -20.18 13.89
N ASN A 66 22.17 -20.43 13.06
CA ASN A 66 22.57 -19.53 11.97
C ASN A 66 21.34 -19.03 11.17
N HIS A 67 21.04 -17.74 11.29
CA HIS A 67 19.92 -17.12 10.58
C HIS A 67 20.25 -16.99 9.10
N VAL A 68 19.41 -17.60 8.24
CA VAL A 68 19.56 -17.52 6.79
C VAL A 68 18.30 -16.91 6.20
N ILE A 69 18.43 -15.72 5.63
CA ILE A 69 17.35 -14.88 5.16
C ILE A 69 17.35 -14.79 3.63
N LEU A 70 16.19 -14.95 3.00
CA LEU A 70 16.01 -14.79 1.55
C LEU A 70 15.66 -13.33 1.17
N PRO A 71 16.48 -12.60 0.40
CA PRO A 71 16.18 -11.22 0.04
C PRO A 71 14.92 -11.09 -0.82
N SER A 72 14.34 -9.89 -0.92
CA SER A 72 13.19 -9.62 -1.81
C SER A 72 13.52 -9.75 -3.29
N SER A 73 14.79 -9.59 -3.67
CA SER A 73 15.27 -9.88 -5.03
C SER A 73 15.13 -11.37 -5.42
N TYR A 74 14.95 -12.26 -4.43
CA TYR A 74 14.76 -13.67 -4.68
C TYR A 74 13.28 -14.00 -4.90
N VAL A 75 12.93 -14.34 -6.15
CA VAL A 75 11.54 -14.54 -6.56
C VAL A 75 10.86 -15.68 -5.82
N GLY A 76 9.82 -15.34 -5.06
CA GLY A 76 9.05 -16.26 -4.20
C GLY A 76 9.49 -16.27 -2.74
N SER A 77 10.49 -15.47 -2.35
CA SER A 77 10.81 -15.27 -0.92
C SER A 77 9.66 -14.56 -0.19
N PRO A 78 9.55 -14.69 1.15
CA PRO A 78 8.52 -13.98 1.92
C PRO A 78 8.49 -12.48 1.65
N ARG A 79 9.67 -11.85 1.60
CA ARG A 79 9.81 -10.41 1.29
C ARG A 79 9.43 -10.07 -0.14
N HIS A 80 9.86 -10.88 -1.13
CA HIS A 80 9.43 -10.70 -2.51
C HIS A 80 7.90 -10.69 -2.60
N MET A 81 7.24 -11.67 -2.00
CA MET A 81 5.79 -11.74 -2.00
C MET A 81 5.16 -10.52 -1.32
N GLN A 82 5.73 -10.07 -0.20
CA GLN A 82 5.25 -8.88 0.51
C GLN A 82 5.38 -7.59 -0.31
N GLU A 83 6.49 -7.38 -1.03
CA GLU A 83 6.69 -6.21 -1.89
C GLU A 83 5.63 -6.17 -3.01
N TYR A 84 5.35 -7.30 -3.66
CA TYR A 84 4.28 -7.37 -4.67
C TYR A 84 2.88 -7.10 -4.09
N ILE A 85 2.62 -7.46 -2.82
CA ILE A 85 1.36 -7.09 -2.13
C ILE A 85 1.29 -5.57 -2.06
N GLN A 86 2.37 -4.95 -1.60
CA GLN A 86 2.44 -3.50 -1.41
C GLN A 86 2.30 -2.76 -2.74
N ASP A 87 2.88 -3.26 -3.82
CA ASP A 87 2.74 -2.68 -5.16
C ASP A 87 1.28 -2.71 -5.64
N ALA A 88 0.60 -3.85 -5.50
CA ALA A 88 -0.81 -3.99 -5.86
C ALA A 88 -1.70 -3.05 -5.03
N LEU A 89 -1.43 -2.94 -3.73
CA LEU A 89 -2.13 -2.02 -2.83
C LEU A 89 -1.86 -0.56 -3.19
N THR A 90 -0.64 -0.23 -3.64
CA THR A 90 -0.29 1.11 -4.12
C THR A 90 -1.13 1.51 -5.32
N PHE A 91 -1.29 0.64 -6.31
CA PHE A 91 -2.16 0.90 -7.46
C PHE A 91 -3.62 1.07 -7.06
N VAL A 92 -4.11 0.25 -6.13
CA VAL A 92 -5.48 0.38 -5.63
C VAL A 92 -5.68 1.69 -4.88
N ARG A 93 -4.68 2.10 -4.09
CA ARG A 93 -4.71 3.36 -3.34
C ARG A 93 -4.72 4.57 -4.26
N GLU A 94 -3.89 4.54 -5.30
CA GLU A 94 -3.72 5.66 -6.23
C GLU A 94 -4.86 5.75 -7.26
N TYR A 95 -5.26 4.62 -7.84
CA TYR A 95 -6.16 4.57 -9.01
C TYR A 95 -7.53 3.96 -8.70
N GLY A 96 -7.79 3.63 -7.44
CA GLY A 96 -8.99 2.93 -6.99
C GLY A 96 -9.03 1.47 -7.45
N ARG A 97 -10.23 0.89 -7.51
CA ARG A 97 -10.41 -0.50 -7.97
C ARG A 97 -10.02 -0.69 -9.45
N PRO A 98 -9.49 -1.87 -9.82
CA PRO A 98 -9.32 -2.22 -11.24
C PRO A 98 -10.66 -2.26 -11.95
N CYS A 99 -10.63 -2.18 -13.28
CA CYS A 99 -11.80 -2.31 -14.13
C CYS A 99 -12.05 -3.79 -14.47
N LEU A 100 -11.01 -4.50 -14.92
CA LEU A 100 -11.09 -5.89 -15.34
C LEU A 100 -10.09 -6.77 -14.58
N PHE A 101 -10.52 -7.98 -14.25
CA PHE A 101 -9.67 -9.10 -13.87
C PHE A 101 -9.71 -10.13 -15.00
N ILE A 102 -8.55 -10.43 -15.58
CA ILE A 102 -8.41 -11.31 -16.72
C ILE A 102 -7.52 -12.47 -16.35
N THR A 103 -7.94 -13.70 -16.64
CA THR A 103 -7.05 -14.86 -16.57
C THR A 103 -6.78 -15.39 -17.96
N PHE A 104 -5.53 -15.77 -18.25
CA PHE A 104 -5.12 -16.25 -19.57
C PHE A 104 -4.32 -17.54 -19.45
N THR A 105 -4.88 -18.64 -19.95
CA THR A 105 -4.22 -19.96 -19.94
C THR A 105 -3.61 -20.25 -21.32
N CYS A 106 -2.38 -20.76 -21.33
CA CYS A 106 -1.73 -21.21 -22.57
C CYS A 106 -2.58 -22.25 -23.30
N ASN A 107 -2.78 -22.08 -24.62
CA ASN A 107 -3.37 -23.11 -25.46
C ASN A 107 -2.26 -23.96 -26.11
N PRO A 108 -2.11 -25.25 -25.75
CA PRO A 108 -1.09 -26.12 -26.35
C PRO A 108 -1.29 -26.41 -27.84
N LYS A 109 -2.48 -26.10 -28.39
CA LYS A 109 -2.83 -26.32 -29.80
C LYS A 109 -2.51 -25.11 -30.70
N TRP A 110 -1.90 -24.05 -30.18
CA TRP A 110 -1.51 -22.92 -31.01
C TRP A 110 -0.59 -23.34 -32.16
N PRO A 111 -0.80 -22.84 -33.39
CA PRO A 111 0.04 -23.15 -34.55
C PRO A 111 1.53 -22.90 -34.31
N GLU A 112 1.87 -21.86 -33.54
CA GLU A 112 3.24 -21.51 -33.18
C GLU A 112 3.90 -22.54 -32.25
N ILE A 113 3.11 -23.36 -31.56
CA ILE A 113 3.60 -24.52 -30.80
C ILE A 113 3.65 -25.73 -31.72
N THR A 114 2.52 -26.10 -32.33
CA THR A 114 2.36 -27.37 -33.06
C THR A 114 3.27 -27.47 -34.28
N SER A 115 3.52 -26.36 -34.99
CA SER A 115 4.46 -26.33 -36.13
C SER A 115 5.93 -26.56 -35.76
N LEU A 116 6.29 -26.40 -34.48
CA LEU A 116 7.64 -26.59 -33.97
C LEU A 116 7.85 -27.97 -33.31
N LEU A 117 6.80 -28.81 -33.28
CA LEU A 117 6.87 -30.17 -32.74
C LEU A 117 7.41 -31.13 -33.81
N LEU A 118 8.32 -32.02 -33.41
CA LEU A 118 8.79 -33.10 -34.27
C LEU A 118 7.76 -34.24 -34.33
N PRO A 119 7.82 -35.14 -35.34
CA PRO A 119 6.97 -36.32 -35.40
C PRO A 119 6.97 -37.11 -34.08
N GLY A 120 5.77 -37.40 -33.57
CA GLY A 120 5.56 -38.09 -32.29
C GLY A 120 5.76 -37.22 -31.03
N GLN A 121 6.03 -35.91 -31.17
CA GLN A 121 5.98 -34.97 -30.04
C GLN A 121 4.59 -34.34 -29.89
N ASN A 122 4.24 -33.99 -28.66
CA ASN A 122 3.09 -33.17 -28.32
C ASN A 122 3.58 -31.94 -27.51
N ALA A 123 2.68 -31.01 -27.20
CA ALA A 123 3.05 -29.78 -26.49
C ALA A 123 3.60 -30.02 -25.08
N ILE A 124 3.18 -31.09 -24.40
CA ILE A 124 3.69 -31.41 -23.05
C ILE A 124 5.17 -31.81 -23.13
N HIS A 125 5.62 -32.48 -24.19
CA HIS A 125 7.03 -32.84 -24.37
C HIS A 125 7.96 -31.64 -24.62
N ARG A 126 7.43 -30.46 -24.97
CA ARG A 126 8.22 -29.29 -25.40
C ARG A 126 7.85 -28.03 -24.64
N HIS A 127 7.96 -28.09 -23.31
CA HIS A 127 7.70 -26.93 -22.44
C HIS A 127 8.64 -25.74 -22.71
N ASP A 128 9.82 -25.97 -23.30
CA ASP A 128 10.69 -24.91 -23.81
C ASP A 128 10.02 -24.05 -24.89
N ILE A 129 9.22 -24.67 -25.76
CA ILE A 129 8.42 -23.97 -26.79
C ILE A 129 7.20 -23.33 -26.13
N THR A 130 6.44 -24.10 -25.35
CA THR A 130 5.21 -23.63 -24.70
C THR A 130 5.44 -22.37 -23.87
N ALA A 131 6.50 -22.33 -23.06
CA ALA A 131 6.88 -21.15 -22.27
C ALA A 131 7.18 -19.93 -23.15
N ARG A 132 7.91 -20.10 -24.25
CA ARG A 132 8.28 -19.01 -25.17
C ARG A 132 7.09 -18.46 -25.96
N VAL A 133 6.22 -19.35 -26.45
CA VAL A 133 5.02 -18.93 -27.18
C VAL A 133 4.06 -18.23 -26.23
N PHE A 134 3.80 -18.79 -25.04
CA PHE A 134 2.95 -18.14 -24.05
C PHE A 134 3.47 -16.76 -23.66
N ARG A 135 4.79 -16.64 -23.42
CA ARG A 135 5.43 -15.35 -23.11
C ARG A 135 5.16 -14.29 -24.19
N GLN A 136 5.27 -14.67 -25.46
CA GLN A 136 4.98 -13.77 -26.59
C GLN A 136 3.50 -13.43 -26.68
N LYS A 137 2.60 -14.41 -26.52
CA LYS A 137 1.15 -14.20 -26.53
C LYS A 137 0.71 -13.31 -25.36
N LEU A 138 1.28 -13.47 -24.18
CA LEU A 138 1.01 -12.60 -23.02
C LEU A 138 1.45 -11.16 -23.28
N LYS A 139 2.66 -10.95 -23.83
CA LYS A 139 3.12 -9.60 -24.23
C LYS A 139 2.21 -8.98 -25.30
N SER A 140 1.80 -9.78 -26.27
CA SER A 140 0.84 -9.36 -27.31
C SER A 140 -0.50 -8.97 -26.68
N LEU A 141 -1.04 -9.78 -25.76
CA LEU A 141 -2.30 -9.52 -25.08
C LEU A 141 -2.25 -8.21 -24.28
N ILE A 142 -1.20 -8.00 -23.49
CA ILE A 142 -1.01 -6.76 -22.74
C ILE A 142 -0.93 -5.58 -23.71
N SER A 143 -0.11 -5.67 -24.77
CA SER A 143 0.00 -4.59 -25.77
C SER A 143 -1.32 -4.31 -26.51
N PHE A 144 -2.12 -5.34 -26.79
CA PHE A 144 -3.42 -5.20 -27.44
C PHE A 144 -4.41 -4.47 -26.54
N ILE A 145 -4.41 -4.76 -25.24
CA ILE A 145 -5.23 -4.04 -24.26
C ILE A 145 -4.74 -2.61 -24.09
N THR A 146 -3.43 -2.43 -23.89
CA THR A 146 -2.86 -1.17 -23.39
C THR A 146 -2.50 -0.17 -24.49
N LYS A 147 -1.99 -0.63 -25.64
CA LYS A 147 -1.54 0.23 -26.73
C LYS A 147 -2.55 0.37 -27.85
N SER A 148 -3.32 -0.70 -28.14
CA SER A 148 -4.41 -0.62 -29.13
C SER A 148 -5.72 -0.10 -28.52
N HIS A 149 -5.76 0.12 -27.20
CA HIS A 149 -6.91 0.70 -26.48
C HIS A 149 -8.24 0.01 -26.78
N VAL A 150 -8.23 -1.32 -26.92
CA VAL A 150 -9.41 -2.09 -27.37
C VAL A 150 -10.62 -2.00 -26.45
N PHE A 151 -10.40 -1.64 -25.18
CA PHE A 151 -11.45 -1.36 -24.19
C PHE A 151 -11.39 0.08 -23.67
N GLY A 152 -10.65 0.95 -24.36
CA GLY A 152 -10.36 2.32 -23.96
C GLY A 152 -8.91 2.54 -23.47
N PRO A 153 -8.55 3.81 -23.20
CA PRO A 153 -7.23 4.17 -22.70
C PRO A 153 -6.90 3.48 -21.37
N THR A 154 -5.73 2.85 -21.28
CA THR A 154 -5.28 2.18 -20.04
C THR A 154 -4.49 3.15 -19.17
N ARG A 155 -4.85 3.24 -17.89
CA ARG A 155 -4.17 4.04 -16.86
C ARG A 155 -3.01 3.27 -16.22
N CYS A 156 -3.24 2.02 -15.82
CA CYS A 156 -2.22 1.13 -15.30
C CYS A 156 -2.64 -0.33 -15.44
N TRP A 157 -1.67 -1.24 -15.34
CA TRP A 157 -1.90 -2.67 -15.38
C TRP A 157 -0.81 -3.43 -14.60
N MET A 158 -1.15 -4.63 -14.15
CA MET A 158 -0.16 -5.57 -13.62
C MET A 158 -0.58 -7.01 -13.85
N TYR A 159 0.36 -7.94 -13.87
CA TYR A 159 0.06 -9.36 -13.93
C TYR A 159 1.04 -10.22 -13.13
N SER A 160 0.59 -11.44 -12.78
CA SER A 160 1.42 -12.54 -12.29
C SER A 160 1.23 -13.78 -13.16
N VAL A 161 2.29 -14.59 -13.31
CA VAL A 161 2.25 -15.89 -14.01
C VAL A 161 2.34 -17.02 -12.99
N GLU A 162 1.47 -17.99 -13.12
CA GLU A 162 1.35 -19.16 -12.25
C GLU A 162 1.39 -20.45 -13.11
N TRP A 163 1.87 -21.54 -12.51
CA TRP A 163 1.77 -22.89 -13.05
C TRP A 163 0.85 -23.70 -12.14
N GLN A 164 -0.40 -23.88 -12.55
CA GLN A 164 -1.37 -24.72 -11.84
C GLN A 164 -0.95 -26.21 -11.94
N LYS A 165 -1.46 -27.10 -11.07
CA LYS A 165 -1.21 -28.57 -11.01
C LYS A 165 -1.17 -29.38 -12.33
N ARG A 166 -1.57 -28.80 -13.47
CA ARG A 166 -1.48 -29.39 -14.82
C ARG A 166 -0.31 -28.88 -15.68
N GLY A 167 0.49 -27.94 -15.18
CA GLY A 167 1.78 -27.52 -15.75
C GLY A 167 1.74 -26.52 -16.91
N LEU A 168 0.57 -26.05 -17.36
CA LEU A 168 0.49 -24.98 -18.36
C LEU A 168 0.67 -23.60 -17.71
N PRO A 169 1.37 -22.66 -18.37
CA PRO A 169 1.46 -21.29 -17.89
C PRO A 169 0.09 -20.62 -17.90
N HIS A 170 -0.19 -19.89 -16.83
CA HIS A 170 -1.45 -19.18 -16.63
C HIS A 170 -1.14 -17.79 -16.08
N ALA A 171 -1.73 -16.74 -16.64
CA ALA A 171 -1.53 -15.38 -16.15
C ALA A 171 -2.80 -14.85 -15.47
N HIS A 172 -2.62 -14.15 -14.36
CA HIS A 172 -3.64 -13.33 -13.71
C HIS A 172 -3.30 -11.87 -13.97
N ILE A 173 -4.22 -11.12 -14.59
CA ILE A 173 -3.99 -9.78 -15.12
C ILE A 173 -5.03 -8.83 -14.54
N LEU A 174 -4.59 -7.65 -14.12
CA LEU A 174 -5.42 -6.56 -13.64
C LEU A 174 -5.22 -5.33 -14.52
N VAL A 175 -6.31 -4.68 -14.87
CA VAL A 175 -6.29 -3.51 -15.76
C VAL A 175 -7.16 -2.39 -15.20
N TRP A 176 -6.62 -1.17 -15.19
CA TRP A 176 -7.33 0.06 -14.88
C TRP A 176 -7.41 0.90 -16.14
N PHE A 177 -8.62 1.21 -16.58
CA PHE A 177 -8.85 2.18 -17.65
C PHE A 177 -8.92 3.60 -17.10
N ILE A 178 -8.63 4.60 -17.95
CA ILE A 178 -8.79 6.02 -17.61
C ILE A 178 -10.27 6.29 -17.33
N ASP A 179 -11.12 5.87 -18.26
CA ASP A 179 -12.58 5.90 -18.14
C ASP A 179 -13.08 4.58 -17.56
N LYS A 180 -13.91 4.64 -16.53
CA LYS A 180 -14.46 3.43 -15.90
C LYS A 180 -15.56 2.85 -16.79
N ILE A 181 -15.55 1.52 -16.95
CA ILE A 181 -16.63 0.78 -17.63
C ILE A 181 -17.92 0.98 -16.83
N ARG A 182 -18.96 1.44 -17.52
CA ARG A 182 -20.30 1.63 -16.96
C ARG A 182 -21.09 0.31 -17.01
N PRO A 183 -22.07 0.09 -16.11
CA PRO A 183 -22.86 -1.14 -16.10
C PRO A 183 -23.46 -1.53 -17.45
N GLU A 184 -23.95 -0.55 -18.21
CA GLU A 184 -24.53 -0.72 -19.55
C GLU A 184 -23.52 -1.16 -20.63
N GLU A 185 -22.22 -0.98 -20.38
CA GLU A 185 -21.15 -1.34 -21.31
C GLU A 185 -20.61 -2.76 -21.06
N ILE A 186 -20.95 -3.40 -19.93
CA ILE A 186 -20.39 -4.70 -19.53
C ILE A 186 -20.64 -5.76 -20.59
N ASP A 187 -21.87 -5.88 -21.08
CA ASP A 187 -22.27 -6.89 -22.07
C ASP A 187 -21.63 -6.69 -23.44
N SER A 188 -21.07 -5.50 -23.72
CA SER A 188 -20.29 -5.25 -24.94
C SER A 188 -18.86 -5.80 -24.85
N ILE A 189 -18.36 -6.01 -23.63
CA ILE A 189 -16.98 -6.43 -23.34
C ILE A 189 -16.95 -7.91 -22.93
N ILE A 190 -17.90 -8.33 -22.10
CA ILE A 190 -17.96 -9.63 -21.43
C ILE A 190 -19.27 -10.34 -21.81
N SER A 191 -19.15 -11.59 -22.22
CA SER A 191 -20.27 -12.50 -22.46
C SER A 191 -20.14 -13.73 -21.58
N ALA A 192 -21.28 -14.25 -21.13
CA ALA A 192 -21.39 -15.57 -20.52
C ALA A 192 -22.37 -16.47 -21.30
N GLU A 193 -22.50 -16.22 -22.61
CA GLU A 193 -23.40 -16.93 -23.51
C GLU A 193 -22.60 -17.69 -24.60
N ILE A 194 -23.11 -18.83 -25.02
CA ILE A 194 -22.65 -19.57 -26.20
C ILE A 194 -23.03 -18.72 -27.43
N PRO A 195 -22.06 -18.39 -28.32
CA PRO A 195 -22.33 -17.65 -29.55
C PRO A 195 -23.29 -18.39 -30.47
N ASP A 196 -24.01 -17.69 -31.34
CA ASP A 196 -24.79 -18.34 -32.39
C ASP A 196 -23.86 -18.78 -33.53
N PRO A 197 -23.73 -20.09 -33.82
CA PRO A 197 -22.85 -20.60 -34.87
C PRO A 197 -23.20 -20.08 -36.26
N SER A 198 -24.45 -19.71 -36.52
CA SER A 198 -24.87 -19.11 -37.80
C SER A 198 -24.28 -17.71 -38.01
N THR A 199 -23.94 -17.01 -36.92
CA THR A 199 -23.36 -15.66 -36.96
C THR A 199 -21.85 -15.67 -36.82
N ASP A 200 -21.30 -16.50 -35.93
CA ASP A 200 -19.86 -16.55 -35.65
C ASP A 200 -19.42 -17.97 -35.24
N GLN A 201 -19.37 -18.86 -36.24
CA GLN A 201 -18.91 -20.24 -36.07
C GLN A 201 -17.53 -20.33 -35.39
N LEU A 202 -16.61 -19.43 -35.72
CA LEU A 202 -15.27 -19.44 -35.13
C LEU A 202 -15.31 -19.16 -33.63
N LEU A 203 -16.07 -18.15 -33.19
CA LEU A 203 -16.21 -17.88 -31.76
C LEU A 203 -16.97 -19.00 -31.06
N PHE A 204 -18.00 -19.58 -31.69
CA PHE A 204 -18.71 -20.74 -31.17
C PHE A 204 -17.75 -21.91 -30.87
N ASP A 205 -16.89 -22.28 -31.83
CA ASP A 205 -15.91 -23.35 -31.68
C ASP A 205 -14.92 -23.07 -30.53
N ILE A 206 -14.46 -21.82 -30.42
CA ILE A 206 -13.54 -21.40 -29.36
C ILE A 206 -14.21 -21.47 -28.00
N VAL A 207 -15.44 -20.97 -27.87
CA VAL A 207 -16.17 -20.91 -26.59
C VAL A 207 -16.55 -22.31 -26.12
N THR A 208 -17.13 -23.14 -26.99
CA THR A 208 -17.52 -24.52 -26.66
C THR A 208 -16.33 -25.41 -26.29
N THR A 209 -15.15 -25.11 -26.86
CA THR A 209 -13.89 -25.81 -26.55
C THR A 209 -13.23 -25.30 -25.26
N ASN A 210 -13.07 -23.98 -25.13
CA ASN A 210 -12.18 -23.38 -24.14
C ASN A 210 -12.89 -22.68 -22.98
N MET A 211 -14.15 -22.28 -23.11
CA MET A 211 -14.84 -21.43 -22.14
C MET A 211 -16.00 -22.14 -21.42
N ILE A 212 -16.15 -23.45 -21.60
CA ILE A 212 -17.16 -24.24 -20.88
C ILE A 212 -16.55 -24.78 -19.58
N HIS A 213 -17.16 -24.42 -18.45
CA HIS A 213 -16.91 -25.13 -17.20
C HIS A 213 -17.36 -26.57 -17.40
N GLY A 214 -16.44 -27.53 -17.26
CA GLY A 214 -16.76 -28.94 -17.47
C GLY A 214 -17.98 -29.34 -16.63
N PRO A 215 -18.84 -30.25 -17.12
CA PRO A 215 -19.93 -30.69 -16.28
C PRO A 215 -19.34 -31.35 -15.05
N CYS A 216 -19.85 -30.89 -13.92
CA CYS A 216 -19.48 -31.28 -12.58
C CYS A 216 -20.77 -31.48 -11.78
N GLY A 217 -20.67 -31.69 -10.48
CA GLY A 217 -21.85 -31.93 -9.65
C GLY A 217 -22.37 -33.34 -9.89
N THR A 218 -23.68 -33.45 -10.11
CA THR A 218 -24.36 -34.71 -10.39
C THR A 218 -23.93 -35.34 -11.72
N LEU A 219 -23.54 -34.51 -12.70
CA LEU A 219 -23.10 -34.97 -14.02
C LEU A 219 -21.69 -35.58 -13.99
N ASN A 220 -20.83 -35.13 -13.07
CA ASN A 220 -19.50 -35.71 -12.86
C ASN A 220 -18.94 -35.32 -11.49
N SER A 221 -19.14 -36.21 -10.50
CA SER A 221 -18.68 -36.02 -9.12
C SER A 221 -17.16 -36.10 -8.96
N SER A 222 -16.45 -36.67 -9.95
CA SER A 222 -14.97 -36.79 -9.95
C SER A 222 -14.26 -35.53 -10.46
N SER A 223 -15.01 -34.51 -10.87
CA SER A 223 -14.43 -33.28 -11.40
C SER A 223 -13.53 -32.58 -10.35
N PRO A 224 -12.35 -32.05 -10.70
CA PRO A 224 -11.44 -31.42 -9.75
C PRO A 224 -11.99 -30.19 -9.01
N CYS A 225 -13.08 -29.62 -9.51
CA CYS A 225 -13.77 -28.50 -8.89
C CYS A 225 -14.73 -28.92 -7.76
N MET A 226 -14.97 -30.21 -7.56
CA MET A 226 -15.88 -30.74 -6.54
C MET A 226 -15.23 -30.74 -5.16
N ALA A 227 -15.93 -30.19 -4.18
CA ALA A 227 -15.61 -30.32 -2.76
C ALA A 227 -16.93 -30.50 -1.99
N ASP A 228 -16.96 -31.45 -1.04
CA ASP A 228 -18.14 -31.76 -0.23
C ASP A 228 -19.43 -31.99 -1.06
N GLY A 229 -19.29 -32.66 -2.20
CA GLY A 229 -20.42 -32.98 -3.10
C GLY A 229 -20.97 -31.78 -3.88
N LYS A 230 -20.37 -30.59 -3.78
CA LYS A 230 -20.77 -29.38 -4.52
C LYS A 230 -19.63 -28.82 -5.36
N CYS A 231 -19.96 -28.15 -6.45
CA CYS A 231 -18.97 -27.42 -7.24
C CYS A 231 -18.49 -26.20 -6.45
N THR A 232 -17.19 -26.10 -6.19
CA THR A 232 -16.56 -24.95 -5.50
C THR A 232 -16.73 -23.62 -6.24
N LYS A 233 -17.11 -23.68 -7.52
CA LYS A 233 -17.37 -22.51 -8.38
C LYS A 233 -18.87 -22.25 -8.59
N ASN A 234 -19.74 -23.02 -7.92
CA ASN A 234 -21.19 -22.94 -8.00
C ASN A 234 -21.70 -22.99 -9.45
N PHE A 235 -21.24 -23.99 -10.21
CA PHE A 235 -21.82 -24.35 -11.51
C PHE A 235 -22.76 -25.55 -11.36
N PRO A 236 -23.83 -25.65 -12.17
CA PRO A 236 -24.27 -24.66 -13.17
C PRO A 236 -24.76 -23.36 -12.53
N LYS A 237 -24.65 -22.23 -13.25
CA LYS A 237 -25.21 -20.93 -12.83
C LYS A 237 -26.70 -20.85 -13.12
N ASP A 238 -27.38 -19.89 -12.52
CA ASP A 238 -28.77 -19.60 -12.86
C ASP A 238 -28.88 -18.84 -14.19
N PHE A 239 -30.01 -18.98 -14.88
CA PHE A 239 -30.33 -18.16 -16.04
C PHE A 239 -30.72 -16.74 -15.58
N THR A 240 -30.31 -15.74 -16.35
CA THR A 240 -30.71 -14.35 -16.16
C THR A 240 -30.74 -13.64 -17.50
N ASN A 241 -31.76 -12.82 -17.72
CA ASN A 241 -31.93 -12.08 -18.98
C ASN A 241 -31.03 -10.85 -19.07
N ASP A 242 -30.58 -10.32 -17.93
CA ASP A 242 -29.75 -9.12 -17.84
C ASP A 242 -28.58 -9.32 -16.89
N THR A 243 -27.51 -8.56 -17.12
CA THR A 243 -26.36 -8.51 -16.22
C THR A 243 -26.68 -7.66 -14.98
N VAL A 244 -26.48 -8.21 -13.78
CA VAL A 244 -26.80 -7.55 -12.50
C VAL A 244 -25.53 -7.25 -11.71
N THR A 245 -25.32 -5.97 -11.40
CA THR A 245 -24.08 -5.47 -10.75
C THR A 245 -24.20 -5.21 -9.25
N ASN A 246 -25.40 -5.22 -8.67
CA ASN A 246 -25.67 -4.83 -7.27
C ASN A 246 -25.36 -5.93 -6.23
N VAL A 247 -24.52 -6.90 -6.60
CA VAL A 247 -24.18 -8.05 -5.76
C VAL A 247 -22.78 -7.87 -5.19
N ASP A 248 -22.62 -8.19 -3.90
CA ASP A 248 -21.33 -8.25 -3.22
C ASP A 248 -20.40 -9.30 -3.86
N GLY A 249 -19.61 -8.91 -4.86
CA GLY A 249 -18.72 -9.84 -5.57
C GLY A 249 -18.46 -9.44 -7.02
N TYR A 250 -18.44 -10.43 -7.92
CA TYR A 250 -18.51 -10.23 -9.37
C TYR A 250 -19.97 -10.09 -9.82
N PRO A 251 -20.26 -9.39 -10.93
CA PRO A 251 -21.60 -9.33 -11.49
C PRO A 251 -22.17 -10.72 -11.79
N ILE A 252 -23.50 -10.83 -11.74
CA ILE A 252 -24.21 -11.96 -12.32
C ILE A 252 -24.42 -11.63 -13.79
N TYR A 253 -23.62 -12.22 -14.67
CA TYR A 253 -23.71 -11.96 -16.12
C TYR A 253 -24.95 -12.57 -16.75
N ARG A 254 -25.46 -11.91 -17.80
CA ARG A 254 -26.52 -12.41 -18.67
C ARG A 254 -26.25 -13.83 -19.15
N ARG A 255 -27.23 -14.71 -18.96
CA ARG A 255 -27.28 -16.11 -19.41
C ARG A 255 -28.72 -16.40 -19.82
N ARG A 256 -29.10 -16.13 -21.07
CA ARG A 256 -30.45 -16.43 -21.54
C ARG A 256 -30.66 -17.94 -21.65
N ASN A 257 -31.87 -18.40 -21.32
CA ASN A 257 -32.27 -19.77 -21.60
C ASN A 257 -32.59 -19.94 -23.10
N PRO A 258 -32.68 -21.18 -23.62
CA PRO A 258 -32.98 -21.41 -25.03
C PRO A 258 -34.29 -20.77 -25.52
N GLU A 259 -35.32 -20.73 -24.67
CA GLU A 259 -36.62 -20.12 -25.00
C GLU A 259 -36.53 -18.59 -25.21
N ASN A 260 -35.57 -17.92 -24.58
CA ASN A 260 -35.32 -16.48 -24.73
C ASN A 260 -34.09 -16.18 -25.61
N GLY A 261 -33.76 -17.08 -26.55
CA GLY A 261 -32.68 -16.88 -27.53
C GLY A 261 -31.27 -17.21 -27.01
N GLY A 262 -31.17 -17.95 -25.90
CA GLY A 262 -29.93 -18.61 -25.48
C GLY A 262 -29.59 -19.80 -26.39
N GLN A 263 -28.31 -20.18 -26.41
CA GLN A 263 -27.83 -21.31 -27.22
C GLN A 263 -27.47 -22.48 -26.31
N SER A 264 -27.53 -23.69 -26.87
CA SER A 264 -26.99 -24.90 -26.24
C SER A 264 -26.33 -25.80 -27.29
N PHE A 265 -25.52 -26.75 -26.85
CA PHE A 265 -24.91 -27.74 -27.74
C PHE A 265 -24.70 -29.06 -27.01
N ILE A 266 -24.70 -30.14 -27.79
CA ILE A 266 -24.47 -31.48 -27.27
C ILE A 266 -22.97 -31.71 -27.10
N LYS A 267 -22.55 -32.10 -25.89
CA LYS A 267 -21.19 -32.47 -25.56
C LYS A 267 -21.14 -33.92 -25.07
N ASN A 268 -20.36 -34.76 -25.76
CA ASN A 268 -20.16 -36.13 -25.34
C ASN A 268 -19.14 -36.22 -24.19
N ILE A 269 -19.56 -36.79 -23.06
CA ILE A 269 -18.76 -36.91 -21.84
C ILE A 269 -18.99 -38.29 -21.24
N ILE A 270 -17.90 -39.06 -21.11
CA ILE A 270 -17.93 -40.43 -20.57
C ILE A 270 -19.03 -41.27 -21.28
N ASN A 271 -19.01 -41.27 -22.63
CA ASN A 271 -19.97 -41.97 -23.49
C ASN A 271 -21.45 -41.56 -23.30
N THR A 272 -21.71 -40.39 -22.72
CA THR A 272 -23.06 -39.84 -22.56
C THR A 272 -23.15 -38.48 -23.25
N ASP A 273 -24.20 -38.27 -24.02
CA ASP A 273 -24.48 -36.97 -24.63
C ASP A 273 -25.18 -36.07 -23.62
N ILE A 274 -24.53 -34.94 -23.29
CA ILE A 274 -25.04 -33.96 -22.34
C ILE A 274 -25.33 -32.66 -23.09
N ASP A 275 -26.54 -32.14 -22.94
CA ASP A 275 -26.88 -30.82 -23.44
C ASP A 275 -26.27 -29.74 -22.52
N ILE A 276 -25.36 -28.94 -23.09
CA ILE A 276 -24.65 -27.88 -22.39
C ILE A 276 -25.20 -26.54 -22.86
N ASP A 277 -25.82 -25.81 -21.93
CA ASP A 277 -26.38 -24.49 -22.15
C ASP A 277 -25.52 -23.36 -21.53
N ASN A 278 -26.02 -22.14 -21.64
CA ASN A 278 -25.39 -20.92 -21.12
C ASN A 278 -25.05 -20.96 -19.62
N ARG A 279 -25.61 -21.87 -18.81
CA ARG A 279 -25.30 -21.95 -17.36
C ARG A 279 -23.88 -22.44 -17.07
N TRP A 280 -23.24 -23.07 -18.05
CA TRP A 280 -21.90 -23.66 -17.94
C TRP A 280 -20.78 -22.76 -18.46
N VAL A 281 -21.12 -21.63 -19.09
CA VAL A 281 -20.14 -20.75 -19.72
C VAL A 281 -19.36 -19.96 -18.67
N VAL A 282 -18.03 -20.00 -18.75
CA VAL A 282 -17.13 -19.14 -17.99
C VAL A 282 -17.11 -17.76 -18.66
N PRO A 283 -17.31 -16.65 -17.93
CA PRO A 283 -17.34 -15.31 -18.53
C PRO A 283 -16.10 -15.01 -19.38
N TYR A 284 -16.28 -14.51 -20.60
CA TYR A 284 -15.18 -14.27 -21.54
C TYR A 284 -15.40 -12.98 -22.32
N SER A 285 -14.34 -12.46 -22.91
CA SER A 285 -14.48 -11.40 -23.92
C SER A 285 -14.49 -12.02 -25.32
N PRO A 286 -15.57 -11.86 -26.11
CA PRO A 286 -15.62 -12.34 -27.50
C PRO A 286 -14.39 -11.92 -28.31
N LEU A 287 -13.96 -10.66 -28.15
CA LEU A 287 -12.80 -10.10 -28.84
C LEU A 287 -11.50 -10.82 -28.45
N LEU A 288 -11.21 -10.94 -27.14
CA LEU A 288 -9.97 -11.57 -26.69
C LEU A 288 -9.94 -13.06 -27.00
N SER A 289 -11.04 -13.78 -26.76
CA SER A 289 -11.13 -15.22 -27.02
C SER A 289 -10.94 -15.52 -28.50
N LYS A 290 -11.56 -14.74 -29.41
CA LYS A 290 -11.38 -14.91 -30.86
C LYS A 290 -9.96 -14.60 -31.31
N THR A 291 -9.35 -13.54 -30.77
CA THR A 291 -8.00 -13.10 -31.14
C THR A 291 -6.92 -14.09 -30.72
N TYR A 292 -7.06 -14.68 -29.52
CA TYR A 292 -6.00 -15.50 -28.92
C TYR A 292 -6.30 -17.00 -28.94
N ASN A 293 -7.53 -17.42 -29.29
CA ASN A 293 -7.98 -18.82 -29.30
C ASN A 293 -7.46 -19.58 -28.06
N ALA A 294 -7.93 -19.20 -26.88
CA ALA A 294 -7.48 -19.74 -25.61
C ALA A 294 -8.55 -19.59 -24.54
N HIS A 295 -8.35 -20.26 -23.40
CA HIS A 295 -9.18 -20.04 -22.22
C HIS A 295 -8.82 -18.68 -21.59
N ILE A 296 -9.68 -17.68 -21.82
CA ILE A 296 -9.54 -16.31 -21.28
C ILE A 296 -10.79 -15.94 -20.48
N ASN A 297 -10.72 -16.09 -19.16
CA ASN A 297 -11.80 -15.63 -18.27
C ASN A 297 -11.67 -14.12 -18.08
N VAL A 298 -12.76 -13.37 -18.24
CA VAL A 298 -12.78 -11.91 -18.04
C VAL A 298 -13.88 -11.57 -17.06
N GLU A 299 -13.51 -10.89 -15.98
CA GLU A 299 -14.42 -10.52 -14.90
C GLU A 299 -14.42 -9.01 -14.69
N PHE A 300 -15.61 -8.40 -14.62
CA PHE A 300 -15.75 -7.00 -14.24
C PHE A 300 -15.62 -6.82 -12.73
N CYS A 301 -14.78 -5.89 -12.30
CA CYS A 301 -14.48 -5.67 -10.90
C CYS A 301 -15.50 -4.71 -10.24
N SER A 302 -16.68 -5.22 -9.89
CA SER A 302 -17.80 -4.39 -9.38
C SER A 302 -17.73 -4.02 -7.89
N SER A 303 -16.88 -4.66 -7.06
CA SER A 303 -16.80 -4.34 -5.62
C SER A 303 -15.37 -4.26 -5.08
N VAL A 304 -15.18 -3.56 -3.96
CA VAL A 304 -13.91 -3.54 -3.21
C VAL A 304 -13.57 -4.93 -2.64
N LYS A 305 -14.55 -5.82 -2.47
CA LYS A 305 -14.32 -7.24 -2.09
C LYS A 305 -13.50 -7.99 -3.14
N SER A 306 -13.60 -7.59 -4.42
CA SER A 306 -12.74 -8.10 -5.49
C SER A 306 -11.26 -7.80 -5.22
N ILE A 307 -10.93 -6.71 -4.52
CA ILE A 307 -9.54 -6.32 -4.18
C ILE A 307 -8.88 -7.35 -3.25
N LYS A 308 -9.63 -7.91 -2.28
CA LYS A 308 -9.13 -9.01 -1.42
C LYS A 308 -8.87 -10.29 -2.23
N TYR A 309 -9.70 -10.55 -3.24
CA TYR A 309 -9.50 -11.63 -4.22
C TYR A 309 -8.27 -11.36 -5.10
N ILE A 310 -8.11 -10.12 -5.56
CA ILE A 310 -6.99 -9.65 -6.38
C ILE A 310 -5.65 -9.81 -5.62
N CYS A 311 -5.59 -9.39 -4.36
CA CYS A 311 -4.44 -9.65 -3.49
C CYS A 311 -4.27 -11.14 -3.15
N LYS A 312 -5.25 -12.02 -3.32
CA LYS A 312 -5.06 -13.47 -3.16
C LYS A 312 -4.37 -14.10 -4.38
N TYR A 313 -4.66 -13.62 -5.60
CA TYR A 313 -4.12 -14.20 -6.85
C TYR A 313 -2.79 -13.57 -7.31
N VAL A 314 -2.51 -12.33 -6.92
CA VAL A 314 -1.16 -11.73 -7.10
C VAL A 314 -0.12 -12.46 -6.22
N HIS A 315 -0.54 -13.15 -5.15
CA HIS A 315 0.34 -13.84 -4.20
C HIS A 315 0.24 -15.36 -4.21
N LYS A 316 -0.43 -15.93 -5.21
CA LYS A 316 -0.43 -17.37 -5.37
C LYS A 316 0.92 -17.79 -5.96
N GLY A 317 1.86 -18.12 -5.07
CA GLY A 317 3.08 -18.82 -5.45
C GLY A 317 2.77 -20.18 -6.08
N SER A 318 3.77 -20.82 -6.68
CA SER A 318 3.67 -22.18 -7.22
C SER A 318 3.04 -23.12 -6.18
N ASP A 319 2.29 -24.14 -6.61
CA ASP A 319 1.63 -25.07 -5.69
C ASP A 319 2.62 -25.57 -4.63
N MET A 320 2.29 -25.31 -3.36
CA MET A 320 3.11 -25.68 -2.20
C MET A 320 2.50 -26.88 -1.48
N ALA A 321 3.34 -27.83 -1.08
CA ALA A 321 2.97 -28.81 -0.07
C ALA A 321 3.88 -28.61 1.14
N VAL A 322 3.26 -28.29 2.28
CA VAL A 322 3.96 -28.27 3.56
C VAL A 322 3.97 -29.70 4.08
N PHE A 323 5.09 -30.42 3.89
CA PHE A 323 5.32 -31.66 4.61
C PHE A 323 6.13 -31.33 5.87
N ARG A 324 5.61 -31.71 7.04
CA ARG A 324 6.44 -31.73 8.25
C ARG A 324 7.37 -32.93 8.12
N VAL A 325 8.63 -32.68 7.78
CA VAL A 325 9.68 -33.69 7.94
C VAL A 325 9.93 -33.80 9.44
N GLU A 326 9.23 -34.73 10.10
CA GLU A 326 9.63 -35.14 11.45
C GLU A 326 10.92 -35.94 11.30
N ASN A 327 12.01 -35.43 11.86
CA ASN A 327 13.27 -36.16 11.94
C ASN A 327 13.00 -37.44 12.74
N THR A 328 12.92 -38.59 12.06
CA THR A 328 12.83 -39.91 12.69
C THR A 328 14.15 -40.32 13.36
N ASN A 329 15.23 -39.58 13.11
CA ASN A 329 16.51 -39.71 13.79
C ASN A 329 16.52 -38.86 15.06
N VAL A 330 16.51 -39.54 16.22
CA VAL A 330 16.58 -38.95 17.57
C VAL A 330 17.84 -38.08 17.78
N ASN A 331 18.87 -38.27 16.95
CA ASN A 331 20.16 -37.57 17.01
C ASN A 331 20.34 -36.47 15.95
N ALA A 332 19.37 -36.24 15.07
CA ALA A 332 19.46 -35.17 14.08
C ALA A 332 18.97 -33.84 14.67
N PRO A 333 19.70 -32.73 14.49
CA PRO A 333 19.28 -31.44 15.04
C PRO A 333 17.89 -31.05 14.50
N PRO A 334 17.03 -30.41 15.34
CA PRO A 334 15.71 -29.97 14.92
C PRO A 334 15.80 -29.02 13.72
N VAL A 335 14.78 -29.05 12.84
CA VAL A 335 14.69 -28.13 11.69
C VAL A 335 14.76 -26.70 12.22
N ASN A 336 15.82 -25.98 11.85
CA ASN A 336 16.00 -24.59 12.24
C ASN A 336 14.90 -23.73 11.60
N LYS A 337 13.91 -23.31 12.40
CA LYS A 337 12.81 -22.43 11.97
C LYS A 337 13.31 -21.05 11.49
N ASN A 338 14.57 -20.72 11.75
CA ASN A 338 15.21 -19.48 11.36
C ASN A 338 16.05 -19.60 10.06
N ASP A 339 16.02 -20.75 9.38
CA ASP A 339 16.60 -20.93 8.04
C ASP A 339 15.49 -20.90 6.98
N GLU A 340 15.26 -19.72 6.41
CA GLU A 340 14.23 -19.53 5.40
C GLU A 340 14.52 -20.26 4.09
N ILE A 341 15.78 -20.56 3.77
CA ILE A 341 16.13 -21.34 2.58
C ILE A 341 15.65 -22.78 2.76
N THR A 342 15.88 -23.35 3.94
CA THR A 342 15.40 -24.70 4.27
C THR A 342 13.88 -24.76 4.25
N LEU A 343 13.19 -23.76 4.82
CA LEU A 343 11.73 -23.66 4.75
C LEU A 343 11.21 -23.50 3.32
N TYR A 344 11.88 -22.70 2.49
CA TYR A 344 11.54 -22.48 1.09
C TYR A 344 11.64 -23.77 0.27
N GLN A 345 12.66 -24.60 0.52
CA GLN A 345 12.88 -25.86 -0.18
C GLN A 345 11.88 -26.95 0.23
N ILE A 346 11.52 -27.05 1.51
CA ILE A 346 10.57 -28.06 2.02
C ILE A 346 9.15 -27.86 1.45
N GLY A 347 8.80 -26.62 1.08
CA GLY A 347 7.43 -26.27 0.71
C GLY A 347 7.05 -26.34 -0.77
N ARG A 348 7.97 -26.61 -1.72
CA ARG A 348 7.74 -26.27 -3.15
C ARG A 348 7.85 -27.45 -4.12
N TYR A 349 6.90 -27.50 -5.08
CA TYR A 349 7.04 -28.29 -6.30
C TYR A 349 7.63 -27.46 -7.45
N ILE A 350 8.42 -28.11 -8.31
CA ILE A 350 8.96 -27.51 -9.54
C ILE A 350 8.40 -28.29 -10.72
N SER A 351 7.58 -27.63 -11.54
CA SER A 351 7.14 -28.22 -12.82
C SER A 351 8.18 -27.99 -13.92
N SER A 352 8.21 -28.86 -14.93
CA SER A 352 9.15 -28.71 -16.06
C SER A 352 8.88 -27.45 -16.91
N ASN A 353 7.65 -26.93 -16.89
CA ASN A 353 7.30 -25.68 -17.57
C ASN A 353 7.74 -24.45 -16.78
N GLU A 354 7.56 -24.48 -15.46
CA GLU A 354 8.12 -23.47 -14.56
C GLU A 354 9.66 -23.45 -14.67
N ALA A 355 10.30 -24.62 -14.66
CA ALA A 355 11.74 -24.74 -14.85
C ALA A 355 12.19 -24.09 -16.16
N ALA A 356 11.53 -24.37 -17.28
CA ALA A 356 11.84 -23.73 -18.56
C ALA A 356 11.70 -22.20 -18.50
N TRP A 357 10.60 -21.68 -17.93
CA TRP A 357 10.38 -20.25 -17.77
C TRP A 357 11.48 -19.57 -16.94
N ARG A 358 11.87 -20.20 -15.84
CA ARG A 358 12.90 -19.72 -14.92
C ARG A 358 14.30 -19.76 -15.54
N ILE A 359 14.64 -20.84 -16.26
CA ILE A 359 15.90 -20.98 -16.99
C ILE A 359 16.04 -19.87 -18.04
N PHE A 360 14.96 -19.50 -18.73
CA PHE A 360 14.98 -18.40 -19.70
C PHE A 360 15.02 -17.01 -19.05
N GLY A 361 14.92 -16.91 -17.72
CA GLY A 361 14.93 -15.63 -17.00
C GLY A 361 13.68 -14.79 -17.29
N PHE A 362 12.56 -15.40 -17.67
CA PHE A 362 11.33 -14.66 -17.93
C PHE A 362 10.74 -14.15 -16.60
N PRO A 363 10.38 -12.85 -16.50
CA PRO A 363 9.76 -12.33 -15.30
C PRO A 363 8.37 -12.94 -15.10
N ILE A 364 8.08 -13.29 -13.85
CA ILE A 364 6.80 -13.85 -13.42
C ILE A 364 5.76 -12.76 -13.23
N HIS A 365 6.20 -11.59 -12.80
CA HIS A 365 5.36 -10.44 -12.51
C HIS A 365 5.83 -9.27 -13.36
N GLU A 366 4.90 -8.50 -13.90
CA GLU A 366 5.17 -7.21 -14.51
C GLU A 366 4.04 -6.25 -14.16
N ARG A 367 4.36 -4.95 -14.21
CA ARG A 367 3.43 -3.87 -13.88
C ARG A 367 3.87 -2.59 -14.58
N ASP A 368 2.90 -1.72 -14.80
CA ASP A 368 3.11 -0.37 -15.33
C ASP A 368 2.03 0.56 -14.75
N PRO A 369 2.40 1.70 -14.14
CA PRO A 369 3.77 2.22 -14.00
C PRO A 369 4.63 1.43 -13.00
N ALA A 370 5.95 1.59 -13.06
CA ALA A 370 6.84 0.99 -12.07
C ALA A 370 6.56 1.56 -10.67
N VAL A 371 6.55 0.69 -9.66
CA VAL A 371 6.45 1.09 -8.24
C VAL A 371 7.84 0.97 -7.64
N VAL A 372 8.32 2.08 -7.06
CA VAL A 372 9.59 2.15 -6.33
C VAL A 372 9.28 2.28 -4.85
N GLN A 373 9.82 1.37 -4.06
CA GLN A 373 9.75 1.46 -2.61
C GLN A 373 10.86 2.38 -2.10
N LEU A 374 10.48 3.41 -1.34
CA LEU A 374 11.43 4.23 -0.61
C LEU A 374 11.63 3.59 0.76
N ALA A 375 12.83 3.08 1.01
CA ALA A 375 13.19 2.53 2.31
C ALA A 375 13.21 3.66 3.35
N ILE A 376 12.25 3.63 4.29
CA ILE A 376 12.29 4.48 5.48
C ILE A 376 13.09 3.70 6.52
N HIS A 377 14.37 4.05 6.67
CA HIS A 377 15.18 3.53 7.76
C HIS A 377 14.67 4.05 9.10
N LEU A 378 14.81 3.24 10.15
CA LEU A 378 14.60 3.70 11.52
C LEU A 378 15.55 4.87 11.81
N GLU A 379 15.08 5.84 12.58
CA GLU A 379 15.73 7.11 12.90
C GLU A 379 17.20 6.97 13.38
N ASN A 380 17.62 5.81 13.88
CA ASN A 380 19.00 5.59 14.33
C ASN A 380 19.92 4.91 13.29
N ASP A 381 19.36 4.29 12.23
CA ASP A 381 20.15 3.57 11.22
C ASP A 381 20.60 4.45 10.05
N ILE A 382 19.81 5.46 9.69
CA ILE A 382 20.20 6.50 8.72
C ILE A 382 21.39 7.34 9.15
N ARG A 383 21.77 7.29 10.44
CA ARG A 383 22.99 7.91 10.94
C ARG A 383 24.21 7.00 10.86
N LYS A 384 24.09 5.74 10.43
CA LYS A 384 25.23 4.82 10.35
C LYS A 384 25.77 4.73 8.93
N VAL A 385 27.02 5.12 8.74
CA VAL A 385 27.75 4.95 7.47
C VAL A 385 29.00 4.12 7.76
N ASN A 386 29.15 2.97 7.09
CA ASN A 386 30.25 2.03 7.29
C ASN A 386 30.46 1.58 8.75
N GLY A 387 29.36 1.39 9.50
CA GLY A 387 29.40 0.97 10.91
C GLY A 387 29.66 2.10 11.91
N GLN A 388 29.98 3.31 11.46
CA GLN A 388 30.15 4.49 12.31
C GLN A 388 28.85 5.28 12.41
N GLN A 389 28.43 5.59 13.63
CA GLN A 389 27.23 6.39 13.89
C GLN A 389 27.59 7.87 13.92
N TYR A 390 26.95 8.63 13.05
CA TYR A 390 27.12 10.07 12.90
C TYR A 390 26.12 10.82 13.80
N PRO A 391 26.46 12.04 14.27
CA PRO A 391 25.60 12.78 15.19
C PRO A 391 24.25 13.16 14.56
N THR A 392 24.26 13.58 13.29
CA THR A 392 23.07 14.00 12.54
C THR A 392 22.91 13.23 11.22
N TYR A 393 21.70 13.23 10.66
CA TYR A 393 21.44 12.66 9.32
C TYR A 393 22.26 13.35 8.24
N LYS A 394 22.45 14.66 8.40
CA LYS A 394 23.22 15.50 7.49
C LYS A 394 24.68 15.05 7.42
N ASP A 395 25.28 14.76 8.57
CA ASP A 395 26.66 14.26 8.66
C ASP A 395 26.81 12.88 8.01
N ALA A 396 25.80 12.02 8.13
CA ALA A 396 25.77 10.73 7.43
C ALA A 396 25.64 10.91 5.91
N CYS A 397 24.79 11.84 5.44
CA CYS A 397 24.67 12.17 4.02
C CYS A 397 25.96 12.78 3.45
N LEU A 398 26.66 13.62 4.22
CA LEU A 398 27.99 14.13 3.89
C LEU A 398 29.01 13.00 3.76
N ALA A 399 29.05 12.07 4.72
CA ALA A 399 29.95 10.92 4.69
C ALA A 399 29.66 9.96 3.52
N LEU A 400 28.42 9.92 3.03
CA LEU A 400 28.01 9.16 1.84
C LEU A 400 28.27 9.92 0.52
N GLY A 401 28.67 11.19 0.57
CA GLY A 401 28.86 12.03 -0.61
C GLY A 401 27.56 12.37 -1.34
N LEU A 402 26.43 12.44 -0.61
CA LEU A 402 25.09 12.67 -1.17
C LEU A 402 24.65 14.14 -1.20
N LEU A 403 25.40 15.04 -0.55
CA LEU A 403 25.11 16.48 -0.58
C LEU A 403 26.00 17.17 -1.61
N GLU A 404 25.43 18.12 -2.35
CA GLU A 404 26.13 18.95 -3.32
C GLU A 404 27.16 19.88 -2.65
N ASP A 405 28.17 20.29 -3.42
CA ASP A 405 29.21 21.20 -2.96
C ASP A 405 28.68 22.64 -2.81
N ASP A 406 28.83 23.22 -1.61
CA ASP A 406 28.31 24.55 -1.27
C ASP A 406 29.07 25.71 -1.94
N ASN A 407 30.12 25.43 -2.71
CA ASN A 407 30.95 26.44 -3.38
C ASN A 407 30.13 27.42 -4.24
N GLN A 408 29.01 26.97 -4.82
CA GLN A 408 28.14 27.85 -5.62
C GLN A 408 27.42 28.89 -4.74
N TRP A 409 26.98 28.50 -3.54
CA TRP A 409 26.32 29.40 -2.59
C TRP A 409 27.29 30.41 -1.99
N GLU A 410 28.52 29.96 -1.73
CA GLU A 410 29.61 30.81 -1.25
C GLU A 410 29.93 31.91 -2.27
N CYS A 411 30.11 31.55 -3.55
CA CYS A 411 30.37 32.52 -4.62
C CYS A 411 29.20 33.50 -4.79
N MET A 412 27.96 33.01 -4.74
CA MET A 412 26.76 33.83 -4.89
C MET A 412 26.59 34.82 -3.73
N LEU A 413 26.79 34.40 -2.48
CA LEU A 413 26.70 35.29 -1.31
C LEU A 413 27.85 36.30 -1.30
N ALA A 414 29.06 35.89 -1.71
CA ALA A 414 30.19 36.81 -1.88
C ALA A 414 29.91 37.88 -2.95
N GLU A 415 29.26 37.53 -4.06
CA GLU A 415 28.86 38.49 -5.08
C GLU A 415 27.73 39.42 -4.59
N ALA A 416 26.76 38.88 -3.86
CA ALA A 416 25.68 39.67 -3.26
C ALA A 416 26.20 40.65 -2.22
N ALA A 417 27.21 40.27 -1.42
CA ALA A 417 27.85 41.15 -0.45
C ALA A 417 28.48 42.40 -1.07
N LEU A 418 28.84 42.36 -2.36
CA LEU A 418 29.40 43.51 -3.08
C LEU A 418 28.32 44.44 -3.67
N ASN A 419 27.09 43.96 -3.88
CA ASN A 419 26.09 44.64 -4.72
C ASN A 419 24.71 44.82 -4.06
N CYS A 420 24.47 44.22 -2.89
CA CYS A 420 23.15 44.21 -2.23
C CYS A 420 23.20 44.76 -0.81
N THR A 421 22.04 45.16 -0.29
CA THR A 421 21.90 45.58 1.11
C THR A 421 21.81 44.39 2.05
N ALA A 422 22.17 44.57 3.33
CA ALA A 422 22.12 43.51 4.35
C ALA A 422 20.74 42.82 4.44
N ILE A 423 19.64 43.57 4.28
CA ILE A 423 18.27 43.02 4.23
C ILE A 423 18.09 42.08 3.03
N GLN A 424 18.57 42.47 1.86
CA GLN A 424 18.47 41.65 0.64
C GLN A 424 19.33 40.39 0.75
N ILE A 425 20.51 40.49 1.36
CA ILE A 425 21.39 39.34 1.59
C ILE A 425 20.74 38.36 2.59
N ARG A 426 20.11 38.85 3.67
CA ARG A 426 19.33 38.00 4.61
C ARG A 426 18.16 37.29 3.92
N LEU A 427 17.44 37.98 3.03
CA LEU A 427 16.38 37.36 2.22
C LEU A 427 16.91 36.28 1.28
N LEU A 428 18.00 36.58 0.56
CA LEU A 428 18.66 35.62 -0.32
C LEU A 428 19.14 34.40 0.47
N PHE A 429 19.75 34.60 1.64
CA PHE A 429 20.19 33.55 2.53
C PHE A 429 19.02 32.68 3.02
N ALA A 430 17.90 33.29 3.44
CA ALA A 430 16.69 32.56 3.83
C ALA A 430 16.10 31.73 2.66
N ILE A 431 16.13 32.25 1.43
CA ILE A 431 15.74 31.49 0.24
C ILE A 431 16.68 30.30 0.04
N VAL A 432 18.00 30.50 0.05
CA VAL A 432 18.98 29.40 -0.07
C VAL A 432 18.76 28.33 0.98
N LEU A 433 18.53 28.70 2.24
CA LEU A 433 18.26 27.75 3.31
C LEU A 433 16.98 26.94 3.05
N THR A 434 15.91 27.60 2.61
CA THR A 434 14.58 27.00 2.47
C THR A 434 14.35 26.26 1.16
N THR A 435 15.06 26.61 0.08
CA THR A 435 14.86 26.03 -1.25
C THR A 435 16.02 25.18 -1.72
N CYS A 436 17.24 25.47 -1.30
CA CYS A 436 18.46 24.83 -1.82
C CYS A 436 19.14 23.89 -0.81
N PHE A 437 18.79 23.96 0.48
CA PHE A 437 19.27 23.06 1.54
C PHE A 437 20.81 22.89 1.58
N PRO A 438 21.58 23.97 1.79
CA PRO A 438 23.05 23.91 1.74
C PRO A 438 23.63 22.89 2.72
N ALA A 439 24.66 22.17 2.30
CA ALA A 439 25.30 21.10 3.06
C ALA A 439 25.92 21.60 4.37
N ARG A 440 26.43 22.83 4.39
CA ARG A 440 27.10 23.47 5.54
C ARG A 440 26.59 24.90 5.79
N ALA A 441 25.28 25.03 5.98
CA ALA A 441 24.58 26.29 6.30
C ALA A 441 25.28 27.16 7.36
N GLN A 442 25.70 26.58 8.49
CA GLN A 442 26.39 27.34 9.55
C GLN A 442 27.71 27.95 9.07
N ILE A 443 28.47 27.25 8.22
CA ILE A 443 29.73 27.79 7.66
C ILE A 443 29.45 28.94 6.69
N LEU A 444 28.43 28.80 5.84
CA LEU A 444 27.96 29.88 4.97
C LEU A 444 27.52 31.11 5.78
N TRP A 445 26.85 30.91 6.91
CA TRP A 445 26.55 32.00 7.83
C TRP A 445 27.82 32.64 8.39
N GLU A 446 28.74 31.86 8.96
CA GLU A 446 29.97 32.42 9.54
C GLU A 446 30.79 33.24 8.54
N ASN A 447 30.81 32.81 7.27
CA ASN A 447 31.54 33.50 6.21
C ASN A 447 30.89 34.85 5.81
N HIS A 448 29.56 34.97 5.94
CA HIS A 448 28.80 36.11 5.40
C HIS A 448 28.02 36.94 6.44
N LYS A 449 28.11 36.59 7.73
CA LYS A 449 27.33 37.21 8.82
C LYS A 449 27.54 38.72 8.95
N ASP A 450 28.74 39.22 8.70
CA ASP A 450 29.07 40.65 8.80
C ASP A 450 28.27 41.44 7.73
N SER A 451 28.26 40.95 6.50
CA SER A 451 27.50 41.53 5.39
C SER A 451 25.99 41.47 5.63
N MET A 452 25.53 40.42 6.30
CA MET A 452 24.13 40.25 6.72
C MET A 452 23.77 41.03 7.99
N THR A 453 24.70 41.70 8.66
CA THR A 453 24.45 42.43 9.93
C THR A 453 24.82 43.91 9.82
N ASP A 454 25.31 44.36 8.67
CA ASP A 454 25.85 45.70 8.46
C ASP A 454 24.84 46.83 8.77
N ASP A 455 23.57 46.66 8.38
CA ASP A 455 22.51 47.64 8.67
C ASP A 455 22.17 47.72 10.17
N ILE A 456 22.22 46.60 10.89
CA ILE A 456 22.01 46.54 12.34
C ILE A 456 23.15 47.26 13.06
N LEU A 457 24.41 47.02 12.64
CA LEU A 457 25.57 47.74 13.15
C LEU A 457 25.45 49.25 12.91
N HIS A 458 25.04 49.65 11.71
CA HIS A 458 24.82 51.05 11.37
C HIS A 458 23.76 51.71 12.26
N GLN A 459 22.64 51.03 12.52
CA GLN A 459 21.59 51.51 13.42
C GLN A 459 22.09 51.66 14.85
N HIS A 460 22.89 50.73 15.36
CA HIS A 460 23.49 50.82 16.68
C HIS A 460 24.45 52.01 16.82
N ARG A 461 25.32 52.23 15.83
CA ARG A 461 26.25 53.38 15.80
C ARG A 461 25.51 54.72 15.83
N ILE A 462 24.41 54.84 15.08
CA ILE A 462 23.56 56.04 15.09
C ILE A 462 22.89 56.22 16.45
N ARG A 463 22.28 55.15 16.99
CA ARG A 463 21.52 55.19 18.25
C ARG A 463 22.40 55.55 19.45
N CYS A 464 23.63 55.05 19.48
CA CYS A 464 24.58 55.27 20.57
C CYS A 464 25.49 56.49 20.36
N HIS A 465 25.43 57.14 19.19
CA HIS A 465 26.34 58.21 18.78
C HIS A 465 27.83 57.85 18.91
N ASP A 466 28.16 56.58 18.65
CA ASP A 466 29.51 56.05 18.77
C ASP A 466 29.88 55.23 17.53
N LEU A 467 30.81 55.78 16.74
CA LEU A 467 31.30 55.15 15.51
C LEU A 467 32.33 54.06 15.77
N THR A 468 32.83 53.92 17.00
CA THR A 468 33.83 52.91 17.38
C THR A 468 33.23 51.53 17.66
N ILE A 469 31.89 51.45 17.78
CA ILE A 469 31.16 50.19 17.96
C ILE A 469 31.46 49.25 16.78
N THR A 470 31.84 48.02 17.10
CA THR A 470 32.03 46.90 16.16
C THR A 470 30.88 45.90 16.30
N PHE A 471 30.84 44.89 15.43
CA PHE A 471 29.87 43.80 15.56
C PHE A 471 29.92 43.13 16.93
N SER A 472 28.75 42.73 17.44
CA SER A 472 28.60 42.01 18.71
C SER A 472 27.66 40.81 18.54
N ASP A 473 27.71 39.87 19.48
CA ASP A 473 26.86 38.67 19.47
C ASP A 473 25.37 39.01 19.54
N GLU A 474 25.00 40.12 20.19
CA GLU A 474 23.63 40.60 20.22
C GLU A 474 23.14 41.03 18.83
N MET A 475 24.00 41.70 18.05
CA MET A 475 23.67 42.11 16.68
C MET A 475 23.53 40.90 15.75
N TYR A 476 24.41 39.91 15.89
CA TYR A 476 24.29 38.65 15.14
C TYR A 476 23.03 37.88 15.51
N ASN A 477 22.64 37.88 16.79
CA ASN A 477 21.39 37.27 17.23
C ASN A 477 20.16 37.98 16.63
N GLU A 478 20.17 39.31 16.51
CA GLU A 478 19.11 40.08 15.85
C GLU A 478 19.00 39.73 14.35
N ALA A 479 20.13 39.58 13.66
CA ALA A 479 20.16 39.11 12.27
C ALA A 479 19.61 37.68 12.14
N LEU A 480 19.97 36.76 13.04
CA LEU A 480 19.46 35.38 13.07
C LEU A 480 17.94 35.33 13.33
N ILE A 481 17.40 36.20 14.18
CA ILE A 481 15.94 36.32 14.39
C ILE A 481 15.26 36.72 13.09
N ALA A 482 15.78 37.75 12.40
CA ALA A 482 15.21 38.21 11.13
C ALA A 482 15.25 37.12 10.04
N ILE A 483 16.33 36.33 9.96
CA ILE A 483 16.44 35.20 9.03
C ILE A 483 15.47 34.08 9.43
N GLU A 484 15.32 33.78 10.72
CA GLU A 484 14.38 32.75 11.18
C GLU A 484 12.93 33.13 10.88
N ASP A 485 12.55 34.39 11.07
CA ASP A 485 11.22 34.87 10.73
C ASP A 485 10.95 34.76 9.22
N LEU A 486 11.95 35.06 8.37
CA LEU A 486 11.87 34.83 6.92
C LEU A 486 11.71 33.33 6.59
N CYS A 487 12.45 32.45 7.26
CA CYS A 487 12.34 31.00 7.06
C CYS A 487 10.97 30.45 7.49
N ILE A 488 10.41 30.97 8.58
CA ILE A 488 9.06 30.62 9.04
C ILE A 488 8.02 31.11 8.03
N VAL A 489 8.18 32.31 7.47
CA VAL A 489 7.27 32.82 6.43
C VAL A 489 7.35 31.99 5.14
N ILE A 490 8.55 31.62 4.70
CA ILE A 490 8.76 30.92 3.43
C ILE A 490 8.40 29.42 3.54
N ALA A 491 8.81 28.75 4.61
CA ALA A 491 8.77 27.30 4.73
C ALA A 491 8.09 26.77 6.01
N ASN A 492 7.63 27.65 6.91
CA ASN A 492 7.01 27.30 8.19
C ASN A 492 7.88 26.40 9.08
N LEU A 493 9.20 26.64 9.03
CA LEU A 493 10.20 25.90 9.81
C LEU A 493 11.21 26.87 10.44
N PRO A 494 11.70 26.58 11.66
CA PRO A 494 12.72 27.40 12.34
C PRO A 494 14.13 27.14 11.79
N LEU A 495 15.11 27.98 12.16
CA LEU A 495 16.49 27.89 11.66
C LEU A 495 17.18 26.55 11.98
N SER A 496 16.85 25.95 13.12
CA SER A 496 17.39 24.65 13.54
C SER A 496 17.06 23.53 12.54
N ASN A 497 15.97 23.65 11.79
CA ASN A 497 15.61 22.68 10.75
C ASN A 497 16.47 22.80 9.49
N PHE A 498 17.22 23.90 9.32
CA PHE A 498 18.11 24.14 8.18
C PHE A 498 19.60 23.94 8.54
N GLY A 499 19.89 23.39 9.72
CA GLY A 499 21.27 23.14 10.18
C GLY A 499 22.01 24.40 10.63
N MET A 500 21.26 25.37 11.14
CA MET A 500 21.72 26.62 11.75
C MET A 500 21.42 26.62 13.25
N ASN A 501 22.18 27.39 14.03
CA ASN A 501 21.87 27.60 15.45
C ASN A 501 20.55 28.39 15.59
N SER A 502 19.69 27.95 16.51
CA SER A 502 18.48 28.71 16.86
C SER A 502 18.84 30.03 17.51
N PRO A 503 18.19 31.14 17.13
CA PRO A 503 18.36 32.41 17.83
C PRO A 503 17.80 32.31 19.25
N ASN A 504 18.36 33.11 20.15
CA ASN A 504 17.85 33.22 21.52
C ASN A 504 16.54 34.03 21.50
N ARG A 505 15.40 33.33 21.56
CA ARG A 505 14.05 33.90 21.75
C ARG A 505 13.62 33.81 23.22
N THR A 506 12.79 34.75 23.68
CA THR A 506 12.19 34.74 25.02
C THR A 506 11.10 33.66 25.15
N ALA A 507 10.93 33.07 26.35
CA ALA A 507 10.05 31.92 26.61
C ALA A 507 8.54 32.14 26.30
N SER A 508 8.10 33.39 26.12
CA SER A 508 6.76 33.75 25.64
C SER A 508 6.45 33.24 24.24
N ASP A 509 7.47 33.02 23.40
CA ASP A 509 7.28 32.88 21.96
C ASP A 509 6.98 31.43 21.53
N LEU A 510 7.44 30.43 22.29
CA LEU A 510 7.20 28.99 22.03
C LEU A 510 5.81 28.50 22.47
N MET A 511 5.22 29.11 23.50
CA MET A 511 3.88 28.79 23.97
C MET A 511 2.80 29.24 22.97
N ASN A 512 3.14 30.23 22.14
CA ASN A 512 2.27 30.78 21.11
C ASN A 512 2.12 29.84 19.92
N THR A 513 3.09 29.03 19.50
CA THR A 513 3.04 28.34 18.20
C THR A 513 1.98 27.22 18.09
N GLU A 514 1.94 26.26 19.03
CA GLU A 514 0.93 25.17 19.01
C GLU A 514 -0.48 25.68 19.35
N MET A 515 -0.57 26.74 20.17
CA MET A 515 -1.85 27.36 20.52
C MET A 515 -2.40 28.21 19.36
N ASN A 516 -1.54 28.99 18.70
CA ASN A 516 -1.88 29.75 17.51
C ASN A 516 -2.32 28.82 16.39
N ARG A 517 -1.70 27.63 16.24
CA ARG A 517 -2.13 26.64 15.25
C ARG A 517 -3.59 26.19 15.45
N GLU A 518 -4.02 25.96 16.69
CA GLU A 518 -5.41 25.53 16.94
C GLU A 518 -6.41 26.70 16.93
N LEU A 519 -5.92 27.94 17.07
CA LEU A 519 -6.72 29.17 17.05
C LEU A 519 -6.60 29.95 15.73
N GLN A 520 -5.88 29.43 14.72
CA GLN A 520 -5.63 30.14 13.45
C GLN A 520 -6.87 30.26 12.56
N TYR A 521 -7.94 29.53 12.87
CA TYR A 521 -9.15 29.51 12.07
C TYR A 521 -9.92 30.82 12.20
N SER A 522 -10.32 31.40 11.06
CA SER A 522 -11.18 32.58 11.04
C SER A 522 -12.56 32.23 11.60
N THR A 523 -12.93 32.83 12.73
CA THR A 523 -14.24 32.63 13.38
C THR A 523 -15.39 33.01 12.45
N VAL A 524 -15.18 34.05 11.63
CA VAL A 524 -16.16 34.55 10.65
C VAL A 524 -16.37 33.54 9.51
N GLU A 525 -15.29 32.98 8.95
CA GLU A 525 -15.40 31.99 7.88
C GLU A 525 -16.03 30.68 8.38
N MET A 526 -15.63 30.23 9.57
CA MET A 526 -16.20 29.04 10.19
C MET A 526 -17.70 29.23 10.48
N ALA A 527 -18.11 30.39 10.99
CA ALA A 527 -19.53 30.73 11.19
C ALA A 527 -20.32 30.74 9.87
N ALA A 528 -19.72 31.25 8.79
CA ALA A 528 -20.34 31.24 7.47
C ALA A 528 -20.51 29.81 6.91
N ILE A 529 -19.51 28.94 7.10
CA ILE A 529 -19.59 27.52 6.72
C ILE A 529 -20.74 26.82 7.45
N VAL A 530 -20.84 27.04 8.76
CA VAL A 530 -21.91 26.50 9.60
C VAL A 530 -23.28 26.99 9.12
N ALA A 531 -23.47 28.30 8.99
CA ALA A 531 -24.76 28.89 8.59
C ALA A 531 -25.24 28.38 7.21
N ARG A 532 -24.32 28.16 6.27
CA ARG A 532 -24.63 27.64 4.94
C ARG A 532 -25.00 26.16 4.93
N ASN A 533 -24.33 25.35 5.75
CA ASN A 533 -24.35 23.90 5.61
C ASN A 533 -25.21 23.18 6.64
N VAL A 534 -25.45 23.75 7.83
CA VAL A 534 -26.40 23.18 8.82
C VAL A 534 -27.81 22.97 8.23
N PRO A 535 -28.37 23.87 7.39
CA PRO A 535 -29.67 23.66 6.75
C PRO A 535 -29.70 22.50 5.74
N LEU A 536 -28.53 22.03 5.27
CA LEU A 536 -28.43 20.93 4.29
C LEU A 536 -28.42 19.55 4.94
N MET A 537 -28.36 19.48 6.27
CA MET A 537 -28.41 18.21 6.99
C MET A 537 -29.77 17.53 6.82
N ASN A 538 -29.75 16.21 6.67
CA ASN A 538 -30.98 15.43 6.83
C ASN A 538 -31.38 15.32 8.32
N GLU A 539 -32.56 14.79 8.59
CA GLU A 539 -33.14 14.71 9.94
C GLU A 539 -32.27 13.90 10.93
N GLU A 540 -31.69 12.79 10.48
CA GLU A 540 -30.81 11.95 11.30
C GLU A 540 -29.48 12.66 11.64
N GLN A 541 -28.84 13.25 10.63
CA GLN A 541 -27.62 14.05 10.78
C GLN A 541 -27.84 15.24 11.71
N ARG A 542 -28.99 15.91 11.57
CA ARG A 542 -29.37 17.04 12.42
C ARG A 542 -29.56 16.62 13.87
N THR A 543 -30.21 15.48 14.10
CA THR A 543 -30.38 14.91 15.45
C THR A 543 -29.04 14.61 16.11
N ILE A 544 -28.08 14.04 15.36
CA ILE A 544 -26.72 13.79 15.84
C ILE A 544 -25.99 15.10 16.17
N TYR A 545 -26.05 16.06 15.25
CA TYR A 545 -25.43 17.37 15.40
C TYR A 545 -25.93 18.10 16.65
N ASP A 546 -27.24 18.26 16.79
CA ASP A 546 -27.87 18.97 17.90
C ASP A 546 -27.54 18.29 19.24
N ARG A 547 -27.53 16.96 19.29
CA ARG A 547 -27.18 16.21 20.50
C ARG A 547 -25.72 16.42 20.93
N ILE A 548 -24.79 16.40 19.98
CA ILE A 548 -23.37 16.62 20.27
C ILE A 548 -23.14 18.09 20.68
N MET A 549 -23.72 19.04 19.96
CA MET A 549 -23.60 20.48 20.28
C MET A 549 -24.18 20.83 21.65
N LEU A 550 -25.36 20.29 21.99
CA LEU A 550 -25.97 20.49 23.30
C LEU A 550 -25.09 19.96 24.43
N ALA A 551 -24.49 18.79 24.25
CA ALA A 551 -23.59 18.22 25.25
C ALA A 551 -22.29 19.04 25.40
N VAL A 552 -21.76 19.58 24.29
CA VAL A 552 -20.57 20.47 24.30
C VAL A 552 -20.90 21.78 25.02
N SER A 553 -22.04 22.41 24.70
CA SER A 553 -22.45 23.70 25.29
C SER A 553 -22.81 23.58 26.76
N ALA A 554 -23.47 22.48 27.15
CA ALA A 554 -23.88 22.25 28.53
C ALA A 554 -22.70 21.92 29.44
N GLY A 555 -21.52 21.62 28.86
CA GLY A 555 -20.45 21.02 29.63
C GLY A 555 -20.99 19.79 30.36
N GLN A 556 -21.64 18.84 29.63
CA GLN A 556 -22.07 17.50 30.15
C GLN A 556 -21.20 16.27 29.77
N GLY A 557 -20.43 16.38 28.68
CA GLY A 557 -19.27 15.51 28.42
C GLY A 557 -19.73 14.18 27.87
N GLY A 558 -18.81 13.26 27.60
CA GLY A 558 -19.14 11.91 27.16
C GLY A 558 -18.52 11.48 25.83
N PHE A 559 -18.83 10.23 25.47
CA PHE A 559 -18.31 9.52 24.30
C PHE A 559 -19.46 9.22 23.32
N PHE A 560 -19.26 9.54 22.04
CA PHE A 560 -20.28 9.40 21.00
C PHE A 560 -19.78 8.52 19.86
N PHE A 561 -20.38 7.36 19.69
CA PHE A 561 -20.09 6.51 18.54
C PHE A 561 -21.07 6.86 17.41
N LEU A 562 -20.55 7.41 16.32
CA LEU A 562 -21.26 7.71 15.09
C LEU A 562 -21.08 6.56 14.09
N ASP A 563 -21.92 5.55 14.17
CA ASP A 563 -21.95 4.49 13.17
C ASP A 563 -22.64 5.00 11.90
N ALA A 564 -21.92 5.06 10.78
CA ALA A 564 -22.38 5.72 9.56
C ALA A 564 -21.85 4.99 8.31
N PRO A 565 -22.69 4.22 7.59
CA PRO A 565 -22.30 3.52 6.37
C PRO A 565 -21.70 4.45 5.30
N GLY A 566 -20.89 3.89 4.39
CA GLY A 566 -20.28 4.67 3.31
C GLY A 566 -21.31 5.41 2.46
N GLY A 567 -21.11 6.72 2.25
CA GLY A 567 -22.02 7.57 1.46
C GLY A 567 -23.11 8.30 2.26
N THR A 568 -23.18 8.12 3.58
CA THR A 568 -24.22 8.72 4.45
C THR A 568 -23.90 10.15 4.95
N GLY A 569 -22.83 10.77 4.45
CA GLY A 569 -22.46 12.14 4.83
C GLY A 569 -21.78 12.26 6.21
N LYS A 570 -21.21 11.18 6.76
CA LYS A 570 -20.40 11.18 7.98
C LYS A 570 -19.39 12.33 8.06
N THR A 571 -18.53 12.45 7.04
CA THR A 571 -17.49 13.51 6.99
C THR A 571 -18.12 14.89 6.99
N PHE A 572 -19.26 15.06 6.32
CA PHE A 572 -20.00 16.31 6.30
C PHE A 572 -20.48 16.72 7.71
N VAL A 573 -21.04 15.78 8.48
CA VAL A 573 -21.43 16.02 9.88
C VAL A 573 -20.22 16.35 10.75
N ILE A 574 -19.15 15.55 10.65
CA ILE A 574 -17.91 15.74 11.41
C ILE A 574 -17.29 17.13 11.14
N SER A 575 -17.19 17.53 9.88
CA SER A 575 -16.63 18.83 9.47
C SER A 575 -17.47 19.98 10.03
N LEU A 576 -18.79 19.85 10.09
CA LEU A 576 -19.67 20.89 10.65
C LEU A 576 -19.55 21.02 12.15
N ILE A 577 -19.44 19.91 12.87
CA ILE A 577 -19.18 19.90 14.32
C ILE A 577 -17.84 20.60 14.64
N LEU A 578 -16.79 20.35 13.85
CA LEU A 578 -15.51 21.04 14.01
C LEU A 578 -15.64 22.55 13.75
N ALA A 579 -16.32 22.92 12.66
CA ALA A 579 -16.51 24.31 12.27
C ALA A 579 -17.31 25.10 13.32
N GLU A 580 -18.36 24.53 13.90
CA GLU A 580 -19.18 25.18 14.94
C GLU A 580 -18.40 25.45 16.23
N ILE A 581 -17.51 24.56 16.65
CA ILE A 581 -16.69 24.84 17.84
C ILE A 581 -15.63 25.90 17.53
N ARG A 582 -15.03 25.84 16.34
CA ARG A 582 -14.01 26.80 15.89
C ARG A 582 -14.59 28.19 15.67
N SER A 583 -15.82 28.32 15.17
CA SER A 583 -16.52 29.61 15.01
C SER A 583 -16.73 30.32 16.35
N ASN A 584 -16.92 29.55 17.43
CA ASN A 584 -17.06 30.02 18.80
C ASN A 584 -15.71 30.16 19.54
N ASN A 585 -14.60 30.29 18.81
CA ASN A 585 -13.23 30.41 19.33
C ASN A 585 -12.83 29.27 20.29
N GLY A 586 -13.42 28.09 20.10
CA GLY A 586 -13.13 26.88 20.85
C GLY A 586 -12.06 26.02 20.16
N ILE A 587 -11.26 25.31 20.95
CA ILE A 587 -10.30 24.34 20.44
C ILE A 587 -11.01 23.01 20.17
N ALA A 588 -10.97 22.57 18.91
CA ALA A 588 -11.50 21.28 18.46
C ALA A 588 -10.43 20.52 17.68
N LEU A 589 -9.94 19.43 18.27
CA LEU A 589 -8.91 18.58 17.69
C LEU A 589 -9.53 17.59 16.71
N ALA A 590 -9.04 17.60 15.48
CA ALA A 590 -9.36 16.62 14.46
C ALA A 590 -8.22 15.60 14.37
N VAL A 591 -8.48 14.36 14.76
CA VAL A 591 -7.51 13.26 14.68
C VAL A 591 -8.05 12.08 13.90
N ALA A 592 -7.15 11.28 13.34
CA ALA A 592 -7.51 10.02 12.71
C ALA A 592 -6.46 8.93 12.97
N SER A 593 -6.86 7.65 12.84
CA SER A 593 -5.93 6.52 13.03
C SER A 593 -4.88 6.40 11.91
N SER A 594 -5.15 6.93 10.72
CA SER A 594 -4.24 6.93 9.57
C SER A 594 -3.96 8.34 9.05
N GLY A 595 -2.80 8.55 8.41
CA GLY A 595 -2.45 9.84 7.80
C GLY A 595 -3.40 10.26 6.70
N ILE A 596 -3.95 9.30 5.94
CA ILE A 596 -4.90 9.58 4.85
C ILE A 596 -6.22 10.11 5.42
N ALA A 597 -6.78 9.43 6.43
CA ALA A 597 -8.01 9.89 7.08
C ALA A 597 -7.82 11.26 7.75
N ALA A 598 -6.63 11.53 8.30
CA ALA A 598 -6.31 12.84 8.88
C ALA A 598 -6.37 13.96 7.82
N THR A 599 -5.88 13.74 6.59
CA THR A 599 -5.92 14.77 5.53
C THR A 599 -7.33 15.14 5.05
N LEU A 600 -8.34 14.31 5.33
CA LEU A 600 -9.73 14.58 4.97
C LEU A 600 -10.44 15.51 5.98
N LEU A 601 -9.81 15.78 7.12
CA LEU A 601 -10.31 16.71 8.13
C LEU A 601 -9.49 17.99 8.08
N ASP A 602 -10.17 19.13 8.12
CA ASP A 602 -9.50 20.42 8.17
C ASP A 602 -8.69 20.58 9.47
N GLY A 603 -7.38 20.78 9.34
CA GLY A 603 -6.42 20.71 10.45
C GLY A 603 -6.14 19.31 11.01
N GLY A 604 -6.55 18.26 10.28
CA GLY A 604 -6.49 16.89 10.77
C GLY A 604 -5.05 16.36 10.90
N ARG A 605 -4.82 15.60 11.97
CA ARG A 605 -3.52 14.97 12.27
C ARG A 605 -3.70 13.51 12.66
N THR A 606 -2.64 12.71 12.59
CA THR A 606 -2.72 11.33 13.09
C THR A 606 -2.82 11.34 14.62
N ALA A 607 -3.64 10.45 15.18
CA ALA A 607 -3.76 10.27 16.63
C ALA A 607 -2.40 9.97 17.28
N HIS A 608 -1.55 9.21 16.60
CA HIS A 608 -0.17 8.96 17.03
C HIS A 608 0.65 10.26 17.15
N SER A 609 0.53 11.19 16.20
CA SER A 609 1.30 12.43 16.20
C SER A 609 0.82 13.44 17.26
N VAL A 610 -0.49 13.54 17.47
CA VAL A 610 -1.12 14.48 18.40
C VAL A 610 -0.95 14.00 19.83
N PHE A 611 -1.29 12.73 20.08
CA PHE A 611 -1.25 12.19 21.43
C PHE A 611 0.11 11.60 21.81
N LYS A 612 1.06 11.47 20.88
CA LYS A 612 2.35 10.80 21.15
C LYS A 612 2.13 9.39 21.70
N LEU A 613 1.27 8.62 21.03
CA LEU A 613 0.94 7.24 21.41
C LEU A 613 2.20 6.35 21.32
N PRO A 614 2.43 5.48 22.32
CA PRO A 614 3.49 4.47 22.26
C PRO A 614 3.30 3.49 21.09
N LEU A 615 4.39 3.17 20.38
CA LEU A 615 4.35 2.29 19.20
C LEU A 615 4.01 0.82 19.56
N ASN A 616 4.42 0.35 20.75
CA ASN A 616 4.20 -1.02 21.22
C ASN A 616 3.03 -1.14 22.21
N ILE A 617 1.92 -0.43 21.92
CA ILE A 617 0.75 -0.34 22.82
C ILE A 617 0.11 -1.71 23.14
N GLN A 618 0.30 -2.71 22.27
CA GLN A 618 -0.22 -4.07 22.44
C GLN A 618 0.44 -4.85 23.58
N ASN A 619 1.68 -4.50 23.95
CA ASN A 619 2.46 -5.21 24.97
C ASN A 619 2.44 -4.47 26.32
N ASN A 620 1.79 -3.32 26.40
CA ASN A 620 1.72 -2.50 27.61
C ASN A 620 0.30 -1.98 27.84
N PRO A 621 -0.57 -2.75 28.52
CA PRO A 621 -1.96 -2.37 28.75
C PRO A 621 -2.10 -1.11 29.62
N ASP A 622 -1.10 -0.77 30.43
CA ASP A 622 -1.06 0.40 31.32
C ASP A 622 -0.34 1.61 30.72
N ALA A 623 -0.03 1.55 29.42
CA ALA A 623 0.62 2.64 28.71
C ALA A 623 -0.15 3.97 28.85
N VAL A 624 0.62 5.06 28.88
CA VAL A 624 0.16 6.45 28.77
C VAL A 624 0.77 7.11 27.55
N CYS A 625 0.13 8.16 27.06
CA CYS A 625 0.65 9.02 25.99
C CYS A 625 1.90 9.75 26.48
N ASN A 626 2.91 9.91 25.61
CA ASN A 626 4.15 10.60 25.95
C ASN A 626 3.98 12.13 25.92
N ILE A 627 3.13 12.65 26.80
CA ILE A 627 2.81 14.08 26.95
C ILE A 627 3.10 14.51 28.39
N LYS A 628 4.04 15.43 28.57
CA LYS A 628 4.37 16.01 29.88
C LYS A 628 3.30 17.04 30.31
N LYS A 629 2.92 17.09 31.59
CA LYS A 629 1.88 18.00 32.14
C LYS A 629 2.10 19.50 31.86
N GLN A 630 3.36 19.90 31.68
CA GLN A 630 3.79 21.28 31.44
C GLN A 630 4.04 21.57 29.94
N SER A 631 3.79 20.60 29.05
CA SER A 631 3.99 20.79 27.61
C SER A 631 2.92 21.69 26.98
N SER A 632 3.25 22.32 25.85
CA SER A 632 2.29 23.10 25.04
C SER A 632 1.07 22.26 24.66
N MET A 633 1.27 21.00 24.25
CA MET A 633 0.19 20.06 23.92
C MET A 633 -0.71 19.74 25.13
N ALA A 634 -0.16 19.63 26.34
CA ALA A 634 -0.97 19.48 27.55
C ALA A 634 -1.87 20.70 27.79
N THR A 635 -1.38 21.91 27.51
CA THR A 635 -2.19 23.15 27.58
C THR A 635 -3.30 23.15 26.53
N VAL A 636 -3.02 22.71 25.30
CA VAL A 636 -4.04 22.52 24.25
C VAL A 636 -5.11 21.53 24.71
N LEU A 637 -4.72 20.35 25.22
CA LEU A 637 -5.65 19.33 25.71
C LEU A 637 -6.49 19.78 26.92
N LYS A 638 -5.94 20.66 27.77
CA LYS A 638 -6.69 21.28 28.89
C LYS A 638 -7.80 22.22 28.40
N ARG A 639 -7.54 22.97 27.32
CA ARG A 639 -8.48 23.95 26.74
C ARG A 639 -9.37 23.37 25.63
N CYS A 640 -9.06 22.17 25.16
CA CYS A 640 -9.78 21.45 24.11
C CYS A 640 -11.21 21.09 24.55
N LYS A 641 -12.20 21.46 23.72
CA LYS A 641 -13.62 21.16 23.94
C LYS A 641 -14.07 19.85 23.27
N LEU A 642 -13.44 19.46 22.16
CA LEU A 642 -13.84 18.31 21.32
C LEU A 642 -12.62 17.63 20.70
N ILE A 643 -12.59 16.29 20.66
CA ILE A 643 -11.55 15.50 19.99
C ILE A 643 -12.21 14.51 19.03
N ILE A 644 -12.40 14.88 17.77
CA ILE A 644 -12.92 13.92 16.79
C ILE A 644 -11.83 12.92 16.43
N TRP A 645 -12.13 11.62 16.52
CA TRP A 645 -11.20 10.56 16.12
C TRP A 645 -11.81 9.71 15.00
N ASP A 646 -11.45 10.04 13.76
CA ASP A 646 -11.90 9.31 12.59
C ASP A 646 -11.15 7.99 12.38
N GLU A 647 -11.84 6.98 11.85
CA GLU A 647 -11.35 5.60 11.65
C GLU A 647 -10.79 4.98 12.95
N CYS A 648 -11.40 5.28 14.10
CA CYS A 648 -10.92 4.81 15.40
C CYS A 648 -10.91 3.27 15.52
N THR A 649 -11.73 2.56 14.73
CA THR A 649 -11.77 1.08 14.70
C THR A 649 -10.47 0.47 14.21
N MET A 650 -9.64 1.24 13.49
CA MET A 650 -8.28 0.84 13.12
C MET A 650 -7.26 0.95 14.27
N ALA A 651 -7.61 1.64 15.37
CA ALA A 651 -6.74 1.78 16.52
C ALA A 651 -6.94 0.62 17.51
N HIS A 652 -5.84 0.12 18.09
CA HIS A 652 -5.93 -0.87 19.16
C HIS A 652 -6.62 -0.29 20.39
N LYS A 653 -7.42 -1.09 21.12
CA LYS A 653 -8.16 -0.67 22.34
C LYS A 653 -7.27 0.07 23.35
N HIS A 654 -6.06 -0.43 23.60
CA HIS A 654 -5.11 0.20 24.52
C HIS A 654 -4.69 1.63 24.12
N SER A 655 -4.84 2.03 22.86
CA SER A 655 -4.56 3.40 22.41
C SER A 655 -5.58 4.39 22.98
N LEU A 656 -6.85 3.99 23.01
CA LEU A 656 -7.94 4.78 23.59
C LEU A 656 -7.80 4.85 25.11
N GLU A 657 -7.45 3.72 25.74
CA GLU A 657 -7.22 3.66 27.19
C GLU A 657 -6.01 4.49 27.61
N ALA A 658 -4.92 4.47 26.85
CA ALA A 658 -3.74 5.29 27.10
C ALA A 658 -4.06 6.79 26.99
N LEU A 659 -4.83 7.20 25.98
CA LEU A 659 -5.30 8.57 25.88
C LEU A 659 -6.16 8.95 27.10
N ASN A 660 -7.12 8.10 27.47
CA ASN A 660 -7.98 8.32 28.63
C ASN A 660 -7.18 8.50 29.94
N ARG A 661 -6.20 7.62 30.21
CA ARG A 661 -5.32 7.72 31.38
C ARG A 661 -4.52 9.04 31.37
N THR A 662 -4.01 9.43 30.20
CA THR A 662 -3.23 10.67 30.05
C THR A 662 -4.10 11.91 30.27
N LEU A 663 -5.31 11.94 29.72
CA LEU A 663 -6.25 13.05 29.93
C LEU A 663 -6.63 13.19 31.41
N LYS A 664 -6.84 12.06 32.11
CA LYS A 664 -7.06 12.06 33.58
C LYS A 664 -5.87 12.65 34.33
N ASP A 665 -4.66 12.26 33.95
CA ASP A 665 -3.42 12.75 34.59
C ASP A 665 -3.17 14.25 34.35
N ILE A 666 -3.41 14.72 33.13
CA ILE A 666 -3.23 16.14 32.74
C ILE A 666 -4.29 17.04 33.37
N LYS A 667 -5.53 16.57 33.53
CA LYS A 667 -6.65 17.35 34.06
C LYS A 667 -6.84 17.26 35.58
N THR A 668 -6.02 16.47 36.29
CA THR A 668 -6.02 16.35 37.77
C THR A 668 -7.41 16.10 38.37
N VAL A 669 -8.14 15.08 37.89
CA VAL A 669 -9.44 14.68 38.45
C VAL A 669 -9.30 13.34 39.17
N THR A 670 -9.41 13.37 40.50
CA THR A 670 -9.47 12.21 41.40
C THR A 670 -10.92 11.93 41.76
N ASN A 671 -11.58 10.97 41.08
CA ASN A 671 -12.52 10.04 41.72
C ASN A 671 -13.01 8.93 40.78
N TYR A 672 -13.35 7.80 41.42
CA TYR A 672 -13.67 6.50 40.85
C TYR A 672 -15.05 6.48 40.16
N LEU A 673 -15.09 5.97 38.94
CA LEU A 673 -16.25 5.38 38.22
C LEU A 673 -17.46 6.25 37.81
N ALA A 674 -17.44 7.57 37.98
CA ALA A 674 -18.38 8.45 37.29
C ALA A 674 -17.69 9.76 36.88
N GLU A 675 -18.08 10.31 35.72
CA GLU A 675 -17.65 11.59 35.15
C GLU A 675 -16.38 11.57 34.27
N LEU A 676 -16.58 11.07 33.04
CA LEU A 676 -15.66 11.11 31.90
C LEU A 676 -15.38 12.55 31.45
N CYS A 677 -14.28 13.11 31.94
CA CYS A 677 -13.81 14.48 31.68
C CYS A 677 -13.37 14.72 30.22
N TRP A 678 -14.28 15.25 29.40
CA TRP A 678 -14.11 16.19 28.26
C TRP A 678 -13.02 15.88 27.23
N SER A 679 -13.37 14.98 26.32
CA SER A 679 -12.94 15.00 24.93
C SER A 679 -14.02 14.27 24.15
N PHE A 680 -14.93 15.01 23.54
CA PHE A 680 -15.97 14.43 22.69
C PHE A 680 -15.30 13.63 21.58
N GLN A 681 -15.43 12.31 21.59
CA GLN A 681 -14.83 11.45 20.58
C GLN A 681 -15.93 10.93 19.66
N VAL A 682 -16.04 11.49 18.45
CA VAL A 682 -16.89 10.96 17.38
C VAL A 682 -16.11 9.84 16.70
N ILE A 683 -16.50 8.60 16.99
CA ILE A 683 -15.92 7.38 16.42
C ILE A 683 -16.82 6.91 15.31
N SER A 684 -16.29 6.61 14.12
CA SER A 684 -17.17 6.23 13.03
C SER A 684 -16.62 5.15 12.12
N ASP A 685 -17.52 4.25 11.69
CA ASP A 685 -17.21 2.91 11.18
C ASP A 685 -17.81 2.60 9.78
N LYS A 686 -17.23 1.57 9.13
CA LYS A 686 -17.78 0.78 8.02
C LYS A 686 -17.93 -0.67 8.48
N HIS A 687 -19.15 -1.21 8.47
CA HIS A 687 -19.42 -2.62 8.79
C HIS A 687 -18.51 -3.63 8.06
N PHE A 688 -17.86 -4.51 8.85
CA PHE A 688 -17.48 -5.87 8.47
C PHE A 688 -17.79 -6.84 9.63
N GLN A 689 -18.73 -7.77 9.39
CA GLN A 689 -19.16 -8.84 10.30
C GLN A 689 -18.12 -9.99 10.50
N SER A 690 -16.82 -9.78 10.27
CA SER A 690 -15.81 -10.84 10.51
C SER A 690 -14.92 -10.64 11.74
N PHE A 691 -15.22 -9.67 12.60
CA PHE A 691 -14.58 -9.49 13.92
C PHE A 691 -15.63 -9.40 15.02
N HIS A 692 -16.43 -10.45 15.19
CA HIS A 692 -17.42 -10.53 16.27
C HIS A 692 -16.79 -10.61 17.67
N VAL A 693 -15.45 -10.75 17.77
CA VAL A 693 -14.72 -10.80 19.04
C VAL A 693 -14.37 -9.40 19.56
N GLN A 694 -13.92 -8.45 18.73
CA GLN A 694 -13.50 -7.13 19.24
C GLN A 694 -14.65 -6.13 19.42
N HIS A 695 -15.70 -6.18 18.58
CA HIS A 695 -16.83 -5.26 18.68
C HIS A 695 -17.68 -5.49 19.95
N THR A 696 -17.82 -6.75 20.36
CA THR A 696 -18.51 -7.15 21.61
C THR A 696 -17.69 -6.79 22.85
N LEU A 697 -16.35 -6.92 22.78
CA LEU A 697 -15.42 -6.56 23.85
C LEU A 697 -15.35 -5.04 24.11
N MET A 698 -15.51 -4.17 23.11
CA MET A 698 -15.55 -2.71 23.35
C MET A 698 -16.86 -2.28 24.03
N ARG A 699 -18.02 -2.83 23.65
CA ARG A 699 -19.30 -2.54 24.33
C ARG A 699 -19.36 -3.08 25.75
N SER A 700 -18.76 -4.24 26.03
CA SER A 700 -18.84 -4.87 27.36
C SER A 700 -17.83 -4.33 28.38
N THR A 701 -16.80 -3.59 27.97
CA THR A 701 -15.82 -2.99 28.92
C THR A 701 -16.08 -1.50 29.20
N LEU A 702 -17.00 -0.87 28.45
CA LEU A 702 -17.33 0.56 28.55
C LEU A 702 -18.81 0.82 28.91
N ALA A 703 -19.57 -0.25 29.18
CA ALA A 703 -20.90 -0.19 29.80
C ALA A 703 -20.79 -0.33 31.31
#